data_AF-A0A2A2JJ61-F1
#
_entry.id   AF-A0A2A2JJ61-F1
#
_cell.length_a   1.000
_cell.length_b   1.000
_cell.length_c   1.000
_cell.angle_alpha   90.00
_cell.angle_beta   90.00
_cell.angle_gamma   90.00
#
_symmetry.space_group_name_H-M   'P 1'
#
loop_
_entity.id
_entity.type
_entity.pdbx_description
1 polymer ?
#
loop_
_entity_poly.entity_id
_entity_poly.type
_entity_poly.pdbx_seq_one_letter_code
_entity_poly.pdbx_strand_id
1 'polypeptide(L)'
;MLKKSWILVFLIAATCWAETKKKRDLSSYTEADLERLYEEWEENDDEKLPEDELPPEKRKPPELDLSKIKANSPEDMLRMAKKGQTLMMFVGLKDVDSEVTTRSFSEKWTSLWQSALYNNHVDCQVFMIEDNRAIFMFKDGAQAFEAKDYLTKQKYVTEKMEEIEEQALRIVGNQLQRVDQLEKLGEMRKKADRKKAAVEAMLRTGVQSQLEGIRTAIAQLNAAPEDVKSVEGSLKTIRERLKPLFHLQDKMLEIRTENARHRQYAAAMSNLKLILNLKEIVAETKQALEENKLLVAHKHIMDLERARDELLLEMHKQGNSSGSDNSKIQGANSIFADVDPLVRKLHENIRYIAARELEMCSNSEEDGPTGVVSALRIVEREERIDRYYIQQNKDAKEKFMPPGRPRQWERIYLENARLVILRDLLAAHDAAVHCFPAKYDIFNRCISEYHKAVQKKIQYLAGTDLDKAELSQLLKWIKLYGSDQLMGHRKLGLDPEAMLKDEPLLTPEAHRKLCDAFIEMSKSDIQFWLERALNLEKNDWYRTIEDDHSELEMDDKKCYYTTLPSTLFSMLRDNFAMGKEIDHTAVAKIVMITFEYFEDFVDKFNDAVRAFRNKHFENRAVIQKYTSIMISIVNNMVTCIESTDKYRQQIRLTLETNTQQERSMMDEVLERADSVREKFAGALSLSISCLRDEIYEDLKTSLEKVVTKDWLYETVRPIGTIDSTIEDYYYDYMHLKPQARAMLTSELQLLIVREYLKAIETRRYVLSSTEERVRFCNVFHKDVDVYARRFDIISKLPDMEDQVPFYSQINKYF
;
A
#
# COMPACT_ATOMS: atom_id res chain seq x y z
N MET A 1 -35.51 51.75 -14.33
CA MET A 1 -35.58 50.94 -13.09
C MET A 1 -35.94 49.52 -13.46
N LEU A 2 -35.27 48.53 -12.85
CA LEU A 2 -35.41 47.07 -13.02
C LEU A 2 -34.82 46.43 -14.29
N LYS A 3 -33.60 46.86 -14.68
CA LYS A 3 -32.69 46.13 -15.59
C LYS A 3 -31.29 45.90 -14.98
N LYS A 4 -31.21 45.79 -13.64
CA LYS A 4 -29.97 45.52 -12.89
C LYS A 4 -30.15 44.39 -11.86
N SER A 5 -30.89 43.34 -12.23
CA SER A 5 -30.90 42.02 -11.54
C SER A 5 -30.24 40.92 -12.36
N TRP A 6 -29.54 41.28 -13.44
CA TRP A 6 -28.97 40.33 -14.41
C TRP A 6 -27.46 40.10 -14.25
N ILE A 7 -26.80 40.75 -13.29
CA ILE A 7 -25.33 40.68 -13.17
C ILE A 7 -24.89 39.50 -12.28
N LEU A 8 -25.71 39.06 -11.32
CA LEU A 8 -25.52 37.78 -10.62
C LEU A 8 -25.89 36.58 -11.52
N VAL A 9 -26.86 36.79 -12.44
CA VAL A 9 -27.17 35.85 -13.54
C VAL A 9 -26.01 35.78 -14.54
N PHE A 10 -25.19 36.82 -14.68
CA PHE A 10 -24.04 36.83 -15.59
C PHE A 10 -22.82 36.06 -15.05
N LEU A 11 -22.62 36.00 -13.73
CA LEU A 11 -21.59 35.14 -13.12
C LEU A 11 -21.95 33.65 -13.17
N ILE A 12 -23.24 33.33 -13.17
CA ILE A 12 -23.76 31.97 -13.42
C ILE A 12 -23.82 31.66 -14.92
N ALA A 13 -24.03 32.67 -15.78
CA ALA A 13 -24.00 32.50 -17.23
C ALA A 13 -22.57 32.43 -17.79
N ALA A 14 -21.55 33.04 -17.17
CA ALA A 14 -20.17 32.95 -17.66
C ALA A 14 -19.54 31.56 -17.48
N THR A 15 -20.06 30.72 -16.56
CA THR A 15 -19.75 29.29 -16.53
C THR A 15 -20.66 28.46 -17.45
N CYS A 16 -21.78 29.03 -17.92
CA CYS A 16 -22.71 28.41 -18.88
C CYS A 16 -22.59 28.94 -20.33
N TRP A 17 -21.66 29.87 -20.64
CA TRP A 17 -21.42 30.47 -21.97
C TRP A 17 -19.94 30.38 -22.37
N ALA A 18 -19.31 29.24 -22.09
CA ALA A 18 -18.49 28.64 -23.12
C ALA A 18 -19.44 27.78 -23.96
N GLU A 19 -20.01 28.36 -25.03
CA GLU A 19 -20.56 27.55 -26.10
C GLU A 19 -19.44 26.65 -26.60
N THR A 20 -19.43 25.42 -26.10
CA THR A 20 -19.00 24.29 -26.90
C THR A 20 -19.82 24.38 -28.18
N LYS A 21 -19.15 24.61 -29.32
CA LYS A 21 -19.70 24.24 -30.62
C LYS A 21 -20.36 22.88 -30.43
N LYS A 22 -21.68 22.80 -30.62
CA LYS A 22 -22.43 21.54 -30.62
C LYS A 22 -21.69 20.54 -31.50
N LYS A 23 -20.89 19.66 -30.90
CA LYS A 23 -20.66 18.33 -31.44
C LYS A 23 -21.97 17.60 -31.19
N ARG A 24 -22.49 16.96 -32.24
CA ARG A 24 -23.78 16.26 -32.21
C ARG A 24 -23.80 15.28 -31.04
N ASP A 25 -24.95 15.19 -30.39
CA ASP A 25 -25.21 14.30 -29.25
C ASP A 25 -24.95 12.85 -29.67
N LEU A 26 -24.18 12.10 -28.87
CA LEU A 26 -23.74 10.72 -29.19
C LEU A 26 -24.93 9.76 -29.37
N SER A 27 -26.06 10.09 -28.74
CA SER A 27 -27.32 9.34 -28.85
C SER A 27 -28.06 9.52 -30.18
N SER A 28 -27.61 10.46 -31.03
CA SER A 28 -28.24 10.79 -32.32
C SER A 28 -27.52 10.24 -33.55
N TYR A 29 -26.43 9.50 -33.35
CA TYR A 29 -25.73 8.83 -34.45
C TYR A 29 -26.45 7.54 -34.82
N THR A 30 -26.82 7.40 -36.08
CA THR A 30 -27.24 6.10 -36.61
C THR A 30 -26.01 5.20 -36.79
N GLU A 31 -26.21 3.89 -36.84
CA GLU A 31 -25.13 2.91 -37.04
C GLU A 31 -24.28 3.25 -38.27
N ALA A 32 -24.91 3.76 -39.34
CA ALA A 32 -24.26 4.24 -40.55
C ALA A 32 -23.46 5.56 -40.36
N ASP A 33 -23.84 6.42 -39.41
CA ASP A 33 -23.09 7.63 -39.07
C ASP A 33 -21.87 7.32 -38.19
N LEU A 34 -21.96 6.28 -37.34
CA LEU A 34 -20.84 5.78 -36.55
C LEU A 34 -19.80 5.09 -37.46
N GLU A 35 -20.25 4.36 -38.46
CA GLU A 35 -19.40 3.65 -39.42
C GLU A 35 -18.62 4.66 -40.31
N ARG A 36 -19.26 5.75 -40.76
CA ARG A 36 -18.57 6.86 -41.46
C ARG A 36 -17.54 7.60 -40.60
N LEU A 37 -17.84 7.79 -39.31
CA LEU A 37 -16.90 8.42 -38.38
C LEU A 37 -15.69 7.52 -38.08
N TYR A 38 -15.89 6.21 -38.14
CA TYR A 38 -14.83 5.22 -38.03
C TYR A 38 -13.92 5.24 -39.27
N GLU A 39 -14.50 5.35 -40.47
CA GLU A 39 -13.78 5.49 -41.73
C GLU A 39 -12.99 6.82 -41.81
N GLU A 40 -13.56 7.95 -41.37
CA GLU A 40 -12.86 9.26 -41.33
C GLU A 40 -11.71 9.32 -40.29
N TRP A 41 -11.75 8.46 -39.26
CA TRP A 41 -10.68 8.29 -38.28
C TRP A 41 -9.55 7.39 -38.80
N GLU A 42 -9.87 6.31 -39.52
CA GLU A 42 -8.85 5.44 -40.14
C GLU A 42 -8.12 6.11 -41.33
N GLU A 43 -8.76 7.05 -42.04
CA GLU A 43 -8.13 7.77 -43.17
C GLU A 43 -7.18 8.91 -42.75
N ASN A 44 -7.21 9.37 -41.48
CA ASN A 44 -6.38 10.48 -40.99
C ASN A 44 -5.34 10.07 -39.92
N ASP A 45 -5.17 8.78 -39.65
CA ASP A 45 -4.18 8.26 -38.71
C ASP A 45 -2.98 7.67 -39.46
N ASP A 46 -1.83 8.36 -39.44
CA ASP A 46 -0.62 7.95 -40.16
C ASP A 46 0.15 6.80 -39.47
N GLU A 47 -0.35 6.24 -38.36
CA GLU A 47 0.25 5.11 -37.65
C GLU A 47 -0.71 3.91 -37.59
N LYS A 48 -0.40 2.86 -38.38
CA LYS A 48 -1.07 1.56 -38.22
C LYS A 48 -0.66 0.93 -36.89
N LEU A 49 -1.65 0.71 -36.02
CA LEU A 49 -1.48 -0.02 -34.75
C LEU A 49 -0.87 -1.42 -34.98
N PRO A 50 0.10 -1.86 -34.14
CA PRO A 50 0.62 -3.22 -34.14
C PRO A 50 -0.48 -4.28 -33.84
N GLU A 51 -0.36 -5.48 -34.41
CA GLU A 51 -1.38 -6.56 -34.37
C GLU A 51 -1.79 -7.00 -32.94
N ASP A 52 -0.98 -6.67 -31.95
CA ASP A 52 -1.07 -7.03 -30.54
C ASP A 52 -2.19 -6.27 -29.80
N GLU A 53 -2.58 -5.10 -30.32
CA GLU A 53 -3.53 -4.17 -29.70
C GLU A 53 -4.96 -4.28 -30.27
N LEU A 54 -5.20 -5.23 -31.20
CA LEU A 54 -6.54 -5.46 -31.77
C LEU A 54 -7.50 -6.19 -30.78
N PRO A 55 -8.82 -5.89 -30.81
CA PRO A 55 -9.84 -6.60 -30.05
C PRO A 55 -9.90 -8.12 -30.36
N PRO A 56 -10.28 -8.98 -29.40
CA PRO A 56 -10.10 -10.44 -29.47
C PRO A 56 -10.71 -11.11 -30.70
N GLU A 57 -11.82 -10.58 -31.22
CA GLU A 57 -12.58 -11.17 -32.34
C GLU A 57 -12.00 -10.83 -33.72
N LYS A 58 -11.15 -9.79 -33.82
CA LYS A 58 -10.49 -9.39 -35.09
C LYS A 58 -9.02 -9.86 -35.17
N ARG A 59 -8.52 -10.56 -34.16
CA ARG A 59 -7.19 -11.19 -34.21
C ARG A 59 -7.24 -12.37 -35.18
N LYS A 60 -6.37 -12.38 -36.20
CA LYS A 60 -6.15 -13.61 -36.98
C LYS A 60 -5.68 -14.72 -36.02
N PRO A 61 -6.20 -15.95 -36.14
CA PRO A 61 -5.69 -17.06 -35.34
C PRO A 61 -4.18 -17.17 -35.60
N PRO A 62 -3.35 -17.32 -34.56
CA PRO A 62 -1.90 -17.37 -34.74
C PRO A 62 -1.58 -18.52 -35.69
N GLU A 63 -0.92 -18.20 -36.80
CA GLU A 63 -0.37 -19.23 -37.68
C GLU A 63 0.65 -20.01 -36.86
N LEU A 64 0.30 -21.27 -36.57
CA LEU A 64 1.21 -22.23 -35.97
C LEU A 64 2.32 -22.48 -36.98
N ASP A 65 3.46 -21.83 -36.76
CA ASP A 65 4.70 -22.11 -37.45
C ASP A 65 5.15 -23.54 -37.07
N LEU A 66 4.65 -24.51 -37.85
CA LEU A 66 4.87 -25.95 -37.70
C LEU A 66 6.35 -26.35 -37.82
N SER A 67 7.24 -25.41 -38.14
CA SER A 67 8.70 -25.61 -38.18
C SER A 67 9.36 -25.54 -36.80
N LYS A 68 8.67 -25.03 -35.76
CA LYS A 68 9.20 -24.90 -34.39
C LYS A 68 8.71 -25.95 -33.40
N ILE A 69 7.90 -26.91 -33.84
CA ILE A 69 7.31 -27.92 -32.97
C ILE A 69 8.12 -29.22 -33.07
N LYS A 70 9.19 -29.32 -32.28
CA LYS A 70 9.81 -30.62 -31.96
C LYS A 70 9.08 -31.20 -30.75
N ALA A 71 8.04 -31.98 -31.00
CA ALA A 71 7.42 -32.78 -29.95
C ALA A 71 7.83 -34.24 -30.14
N ASN A 72 8.53 -34.78 -29.14
CA ASN A 72 9.07 -36.15 -29.20
C ASN A 72 8.06 -37.22 -28.74
N SER A 73 6.83 -36.83 -28.41
CA SER A 73 5.74 -37.70 -27.95
C SER A 73 4.37 -37.13 -28.34
N PRO A 74 3.38 -37.97 -28.74
CA PRO A 74 1.99 -37.56 -28.92
C PRO A 74 1.38 -36.87 -27.67
N GLU A 75 1.84 -37.24 -26.47
CA GLU A 75 1.44 -36.57 -25.22
C GLU A 75 2.06 -35.19 -25.05
N ASP A 76 3.30 -34.97 -25.48
CA ASP A 76 3.95 -33.65 -25.39
C ASP A 76 3.31 -32.63 -26.35
N MET A 77 2.81 -33.10 -27.50
CA MET A 77 2.00 -32.27 -28.40
C MET A 77 0.68 -31.84 -27.73
N LEU A 78 -0.02 -32.79 -27.09
CA LEU A 78 -1.26 -32.51 -26.39
C LEU A 78 -1.03 -31.60 -25.17
N ARG A 79 0.07 -31.80 -24.45
CA ARG A 79 0.51 -30.97 -23.32
C ARG A 79 0.79 -29.53 -23.74
N MET A 80 1.46 -29.32 -24.88
CA MET A 80 1.69 -27.98 -25.43
C MET A 80 0.41 -27.36 -26.01
N ALA A 81 -0.46 -28.16 -26.64
CA ALA A 81 -1.74 -27.68 -27.18
C ALA A 81 -2.77 -27.31 -26.09
N LYS A 82 -2.66 -27.89 -24.89
CA LYS A 82 -3.55 -27.65 -23.75
C LYS A 82 -2.96 -26.72 -22.70
N LYS A 83 -1.76 -26.18 -22.94
CA LYS A 83 -1.12 -25.19 -22.08
C LYS A 83 -1.94 -23.90 -22.06
N GLY A 84 -2.39 -23.49 -20.88
CA GLY A 84 -3.25 -22.31 -20.67
C GLY A 84 -4.76 -22.54 -20.90
N GLN A 85 -5.20 -23.77 -21.19
CA GLN A 85 -6.63 -24.13 -21.28
C GLN A 85 -7.04 -24.99 -20.08
N THR A 86 -8.24 -24.75 -19.51
CA THR A 86 -8.75 -25.57 -18.39
C THR A 86 -9.07 -26.99 -18.85
N LEU A 87 -8.60 -28.00 -18.11
CA LEU A 87 -8.79 -29.42 -18.42
C LEU A 87 -9.31 -30.20 -17.21
N MET A 88 -10.29 -31.08 -17.44
CA MET A 88 -10.86 -31.97 -16.41
C MET A 88 -10.43 -33.42 -16.64
N MET A 89 -9.96 -34.09 -15.58
CA MET A 89 -9.52 -35.49 -15.59
C MET A 89 -10.38 -36.33 -14.64
N PHE A 90 -10.85 -37.48 -15.12
CA PHE A 90 -11.65 -38.42 -14.33
C PHE A 90 -10.77 -39.54 -13.77
N VAL A 91 -10.89 -39.81 -12.47
CA VAL A 91 -10.07 -40.80 -11.75
C VAL A 91 -11.00 -41.79 -11.02
N GLY A 92 -10.78 -43.08 -11.24
CA GLY A 92 -11.49 -44.17 -10.55
C GLY A 92 -10.66 -44.73 -9.39
N LEU A 93 -11.31 -45.00 -8.26
CA LEU A 93 -10.67 -45.51 -7.05
C LEU A 93 -11.22 -46.89 -6.69
N LYS A 94 -10.36 -47.76 -6.17
CA LYS A 94 -10.76 -49.04 -5.61
C LYS A 94 -10.04 -49.28 -4.28
N ASP A 95 -10.81 -49.55 -3.23
CA ASP A 95 -10.27 -50.05 -1.97
C ASP A 95 -9.78 -51.49 -2.18
N VAL A 96 -8.52 -51.77 -1.85
CA VAL A 96 -7.90 -53.09 -2.04
C VAL A 96 -8.29 -54.03 -0.90
N ASP A 97 -8.71 -53.48 0.25
CA ASP A 97 -9.00 -54.24 1.46
C ASP A 97 -10.51 -54.46 1.69
N SER A 98 -11.38 -53.93 0.81
CA SER A 98 -12.85 -54.03 0.88
C SER A 98 -13.48 -54.24 -0.51
N GLU A 99 -14.49 -55.09 -0.63
CA GLU A 99 -15.21 -55.31 -1.90
C GLU A 99 -15.99 -54.08 -2.39
N VAL A 100 -16.35 -53.16 -1.48
CA VAL A 100 -17.09 -51.93 -1.79
C VAL A 100 -16.25 -50.72 -1.40
N THR A 101 -16.04 -49.80 -2.36
CA THR A 101 -15.32 -48.54 -2.13
C THR A 101 -16.32 -47.49 -1.62
N THR A 102 -16.16 -47.08 -0.37
CA THR A 102 -17.03 -46.10 0.29
C THR A 102 -16.59 -44.67 -0.03
N ARG A 103 -17.53 -43.72 -0.11
CA ARG A 103 -17.24 -42.30 -0.38
C ARG A 103 -16.18 -41.69 0.54
N SER A 104 -16.21 -42.01 1.83
CA SER A 104 -15.24 -41.51 2.84
C SER A 104 -13.81 -42.00 2.59
N PHE A 105 -13.64 -43.20 2.03
CA PHE A 105 -12.33 -43.70 1.60
C PHE A 105 -11.82 -42.90 0.41
N SER A 106 -12.67 -42.70 -0.60
CA SER A 106 -12.29 -41.98 -1.80
C SER A 106 -11.94 -40.52 -1.50
N GLU A 107 -12.74 -39.82 -0.70
CA GLU A 107 -12.48 -38.43 -0.28
C GLU A 107 -11.15 -38.29 0.46
N LYS A 108 -10.81 -39.23 1.35
CA LYS A 108 -9.55 -39.24 2.09
C LYS A 108 -8.34 -39.35 1.15
N TRP A 109 -8.39 -40.28 0.20
CA TRP A 109 -7.26 -40.52 -0.70
C TRP A 109 -7.14 -39.46 -1.79
N THR A 110 -8.25 -38.98 -2.35
CA THR A 110 -8.19 -37.90 -3.33
C THR A 110 -7.74 -36.58 -2.71
N SER A 111 -8.07 -36.32 -1.44
CA SER A 111 -7.55 -35.16 -0.70
C SER A 111 -6.03 -35.26 -0.47
N LEU A 112 -5.53 -36.45 -0.10
CA LEU A 112 -4.09 -36.68 0.04
C LEU A 112 -3.33 -36.52 -1.27
N TRP A 113 -3.88 -37.01 -2.39
CA TRP A 113 -3.27 -36.82 -3.71
C TRP A 113 -3.31 -35.36 -4.16
N GLN A 114 -4.39 -34.64 -3.87
CA GLN A 114 -4.47 -33.20 -4.14
C GLN A 114 -3.38 -32.43 -3.38
N SER A 115 -3.17 -32.72 -2.10
CA SER A 115 -2.09 -32.11 -1.31
C SER A 115 -0.70 -32.48 -1.84
N ALA A 116 -0.50 -33.72 -2.29
CA ALA A 116 0.78 -34.15 -2.86
C ALA A 116 1.06 -33.52 -4.24
N LEU A 117 0.03 -33.31 -5.07
CA LEU A 117 0.15 -32.61 -6.34
C LEU A 117 0.43 -31.11 -6.12
N TYR A 118 -0.24 -30.48 -5.15
CA TYR A 118 0.00 -29.08 -4.79
C TYR A 118 1.45 -28.83 -4.33
N ASN A 119 2.01 -29.74 -3.52
CA ASN A 119 3.40 -29.66 -3.08
C ASN A 119 4.42 -29.80 -4.24
N ASN A 120 4.02 -30.42 -5.35
CA ASN A 120 4.81 -30.51 -6.58
C ASN A 120 4.47 -29.40 -7.59
N HIS A 121 3.86 -28.30 -7.14
CA HIS A 121 3.45 -27.15 -7.95
C HIS A 121 2.40 -27.45 -9.04
N VAL A 122 1.62 -28.54 -8.87
CA VAL A 122 0.48 -28.89 -9.72
C VAL A 122 -0.82 -28.53 -9.00
N ASP A 123 -1.42 -27.41 -9.39
CA ASP A 123 -2.63 -26.89 -8.75
C ASP A 123 -3.89 -27.48 -9.40
N CYS A 124 -4.75 -28.09 -8.59
CA CYS A 124 -5.97 -28.74 -9.05
C CYS A 124 -7.08 -28.73 -8.01
N GLN A 125 -8.32 -28.69 -8.49
CA GLN A 125 -9.53 -28.79 -7.66
C GLN A 125 -10.16 -30.16 -7.85
N VAL A 126 -10.57 -30.80 -6.75
CA VAL A 126 -11.13 -32.16 -6.78
C VAL A 126 -12.63 -32.15 -6.46
N PHE A 127 -13.42 -32.84 -7.28
CA PHE A 127 -14.85 -33.05 -7.07
C PHE A 127 -15.20 -34.53 -7.07
N MET A 128 -15.92 -34.99 -6.03
CA MET A 128 -16.43 -36.36 -5.97
C MET A 128 -17.72 -36.49 -6.77
N ILE A 129 -17.75 -37.43 -7.73
CA ILE A 129 -18.95 -37.72 -8.52
C ILE A 129 -19.73 -38.88 -7.91
N GLU A 130 -19.04 -39.99 -7.66
CA GLU A 130 -19.59 -41.24 -7.15
C GLU A 130 -18.65 -41.79 -6.07
N ASP A 131 -19.09 -42.78 -5.30
CA ASP A 131 -18.33 -43.30 -4.15
C ASP A 131 -16.95 -43.86 -4.54
N ASN A 132 -16.76 -44.23 -5.81
CA ASN A 132 -15.51 -44.72 -6.39
C ASN A 132 -14.95 -43.83 -7.53
N ARG A 133 -15.41 -42.58 -7.68
CA ARG A 133 -15.00 -41.72 -8.82
C ARG A 133 -14.90 -40.24 -8.50
N ALA A 134 -13.79 -39.61 -8.90
CA ALA A 134 -13.51 -38.20 -8.70
C ALA A 134 -13.06 -37.49 -9.99
N ILE A 135 -13.26 -36.17 -10.05
CA ILE A 135 -12.77 -35.27 -11.10
C ILE A 135 -11.67 -34.40 -10.51
N PHE A 136 -10.54 -34.31 -11.22
CA PHE A 136 -9.48 -33.36 -10.96
C PHE A 136 -9.51 -32.29 -12.07
N MET A 137 -9.74 -31.04 -11.68
CA MET A 137 -9.84 -29.90 -12.59
C MET A 137 -8.58 -29.03 -12.49
N PHE A 138 -7.94 -28.80 -13.63
CA PHE A 138 -6.69 -28.04 -13.75
C PHE A 138 -6.96 -26.76 -14.55
N LYS A 139 -6.51 -25.61 -14.04
CA LYS A 139 -6.61 -24.34 -14.76
C LYS A 139 -5.67 -24.30 -15.97
N ASP A 140 -4.51 -24.93 -15.85
CA ASP A 140 -3.56 -25.16 -16.95
C ASP A 140 -3.53 -26.65 -17.33
N GLY A 141 -4.09 -26.98 -18.49
CA GLY A 141 -4.21 -28.35 -18.99
C GLY A 141 -2.89 -29.05 -19.26
N ALA A 142 -1.77 -28.32 -19.32
CA ALA A 142 -0.44 -28.91 -19.39
C ALA A 142 -0.04 -29.65 -18.09
N GLN A 143 -0.59 -29.24 -16.94
CA GLN A 143 -0.30 -29.84 -15.64
C GLN A 143 -1.08 -31.14 -15.38
N ALA A 144 -2.19 -31.34 -16.09
CA ALA A 144 -2.99 -32.55 -15.99
C ALA A 144 -2.22 -33.82 -16.40
N PHE A 145 -1.21 -33.68 -17.27
CA PHE A 145 -0.36 -34.79 -17.71
C PHE A 145 0.63 -35.22 -16.61
N GLU A 146 1.19 -34.28 -15.85
CA GLU A 146 2.02 -34.59 -14.68
C GLU A 146 1.19 -35.21 -13.55
N ALA A 147 -0.05 -34.72 -13.36
CA ALA A 147 -0.98 -35.31 -12.42
C ALA A 147 -1.37 -36.74 -12.83
N LYS A 148 -1.58 -37.00 -14.12
CA LYS A 148 -1.86 -38.34 -14.65
C LYS A 148 -0.72 -39.31 -14.32
N ASP A 149 0.53 -38.93 -14.57
CA ASP A 149 1.71 -39.77 -14.31
C ASP A 149 1.93 -40.07 -12.83
N TYR A 150 1.50 -39.17 -11.95
CA TYR A 150 1.52 -39.38 -10.51
C TYR A 150 0.39 -40.30 -10.05
N LEU A 151 -0.82 -40.10 -10.57
CA LEU A 151 -2.02 -40.82 -10.15
C LEU A 151 -2.03 -42.28 -10.64
N THR A 152 -1.55 -42.57 -11.85
CA THR A 152 -1.45 -43.95 -12.35
C THR A 152 -0.48 -44.81 -11.55
N LYS A 153 0.47 -44.21 -10.83
CA LYS A 153 1.40 -44.92 -9.93
C LYS A 153 0.81 -45.19 -8.54
N GLN A 154 -0.36 -44.65 -8.22
CA GLN A 154 -0.97 -44.83 -6.90
C GLN A 154 -1.65 -46.19 -6.80
N LYS A 155 -1.39 -46.89 -5.68
CA LYS A 155 -1.86 -48.27 -5.45
C LYS A 155 -3.38 -48.45 -5.56
N TYR A 156 -4.16 -47.40 -5.28
CA TYR A 156 -5.62 -47.44 -5.26
C TYR A 156 -6.28 -46.92 -6.54
N VAL A 157 -5.49 -46.60 -7.58
CA VAL A 157 -5.97 -46.17 -8.91
C VAL A 157 -5.99 -47.38 -9.84
N THR A 158 -7.12 -47.61 -10.52
CA THR A 158 -7.30 -48.79 -11.39
C THR A 158 -6.81 -48.50 -12.81
N GLU A 159 -5.79 -49.25 -13.27
CA GLU A 159 -5.25 -49.19 -14.63
C GLU A 159 -6.09 -50.06 -15.59
N LYS A 160 -6.77 -49.40 -16.54
CA LYS A 160 -7.88 -49.95 -17.34
C LYS A 160 -7.39 -50.72 -18.58
N MET A 161 -6.79 -51.91 -18.44
CA MET A 161 -6.42 -52.76 -19.59
C MET A 161 -7.28 -54.03 -19.73
N GLU A 162 -7.65 -54.69 -18.62
CA GLU A 162 -8.59 -55.84 -18.65
C GLU A 162 -9.99 -55.42 -19.13
N GLU A 163 -10.42 -54.20 -18.81
CA GLU A 163 -11.72 -53.66 -19.27
C GLU A 163 -11.76 -53.40 -20.78
N ILE A 164 -10.63 -53.22 -21.48
CA ILE A 164 -10.63 -53.01 -22.94
C ILE A 164 -10.80 -54.35 -23.66
N GLU A 165 -10.20 -55.44 -23.17
CA GLU A 165 -10.47 -56.78 -23.70
C GLU A 165 -11.90 -57.21 -23.42
N GLU A 166 -12.41 -56.98 -22.20
CA GLU A 166 -13.81 -57.24 -21.88
C GLU A 166 -14.77 -56.36 -22.69
N GLN A 167 -14.45 -55.09 -22.93
CA GLN A 167 -15.23 -54.22 -23.80
C GLN A 167 -15.13 -54.63 -25.27
N ALA A 168 -13.97 -55.04 -25.76
CA ALA A 168 -13.80 -55.53 -27.13
C ALA A 168 -14.57 -56.84 -27.32
N LEU A 169 -14.51 -57.77 -26.35
CA LEU A 169 -15.30 -58.99 -26.32
C LEU A 169 -16.80 -58.71 -26.21
N ARG A 170 -17.21 -57.71 -25.42
CA ARG A 170 -18.60 -57.23 -25.36
C ARG A 170 -19.04 -56.58 -26.67
N ILE A 171 -18.20 -55.79 -27.33
CA ILE A 171 -18.51 -55.11 -28.59
C ILE A 171 -18.62 -56.16 -29.71
N VAL A 172 -17.69 -57.12 -29.79
CA VAL A 172 -17.74 -58.22 -30.75
C VAL A 172 -18.93 -59.15 -30.45
N GLY A 173 -19.18 -59.46 -29.18
CA GLY A 173 -20.32 -60.26 -28.72
C GLY A 173 -21.68 -59.59 -28.97
N ASN A 174 -21.76 -58.26 -28.81
CA ASN A 174 -22.95 -57.48 -29.14
C ASN A 174 -23.17 -57.33 -30.65
N GLN A 175 -22.11 -57.39 -31.46
CA GLN A 175 -22.19 -57.29 -32.92
C GLN A 175 -22.48 -58.62 -33.63
N LEU A 176 -22.33 -59.77 -32.95
CA LEU A 176 -22.50 -61.12 -33.50
C LEU A 176 -23.54 -61.93 -32.69
N GLN A 177 -24.75 -61.39 -32.51
CA GLN A 177 -25.79 -62.03 -31.70
C GLN A 177 -26.59 -63.11 -32.45
N ARG A 178 -26.55 -63.15 -33.79
CA ARG A 178 -27.25 -64.15 -34.63
C ARG A 178 -26.28 -64.89 -35.55
N VAL A 179 -26.56 -66.17 -35.84
CA VAL A 179 -25.69 -67.05 -36.63
C VAL A 179 -25.42 -66.49 -38.04
N ASP A 180 -26.40 -65.83 -38.64
CA ASP A 180 -26.35 -65.21 -39.97
C ASP A 180 -25.37 -64.02 -40.06
N GLN A 181 -24.90 -63.48 -38.92
CA GLN A 181 -23.95 -62.35 -38.87
C GLN A 181 -22.49 -62.80 -38.94
N LEU A 182 -22.20 -64.10 -38.75
CA LEU A 182 -20.86 -64.67 -38.86
C LEU A 182 -20.30 -64.66 -40.29
N GLU A 183 -21.14 -64.55 -41.32
CA GLU A 183 -20.67 -64.45 -42.72
C GLU A 183 -19.93 -63.12 -43.00
N LYS A 184 -20.25 -62.04 -42.25
CA LYS A 184 -19.62 -60.72 -42.39
C LYS A 184 -18.27 -60.59 -41.67
N LEU A 185 -17.87 -61.61 -40.93
CA LEU A 185 -16.67 -61.61 -40.08
C LEU A 185 -15.38 -61.52 -40.91
N GLY A 186 -15.37 -62.08 -42.12
CA GLY A 186 -14.25 -61.97 -43.07
C GLY A 186 -14.01 -60.55 -43.57
N GLU A 187 -15.08 -59.76 -43.80
CA GLU A 187 -14.97 -58.35 -44.20
C GLU A 187 -14.54 -57.47 -43.03
N MET A 188 -15.08 -57.72 -41.82
CA MET A 188 -14.68 -57.00 -40.62
C MET A 188 -13.20 -57.23 -40.27
N ARG A 189 -12.72 -58.47 -40.43
CA ARG A 189 -11.30 -58.80 -40.25
C ARG A 189 -10.41 -58.07 -41.26
N LYS A 190 -10.75 -58.07 -42.55
CA LYS A 190 -10.01 -57.31 -43.57
C LYS A 190 -9.99 -55.80 -43.29
N LYS A 191 -11.08 -55.24 -42.75
CA LYS A 191 -11.15 -53.82 -42.36
C LYS A 191 -10.27 -53.52 -41.15
N ALA A 192 -10.23 -54.42 -40.17
CA ALA A 192 -9.33 -54.33 -39.02
C ALA A 192 -7.85 -54.44 -39.42
N ASP A 193 -7.52 -55.40 -40.30
CA ASP A 193 -6.14 -55.59 -40.81
C ASP A 193 -5.65 -54.36 -41.60
N ARG A 194 -6.51 -53.72 -42.39
CA ARG A 194 -6.18 -52.46 -43.08
C ARG A 194 -5.93 -51.31 -42.10
N LYS A 195 -6.74 -51.20 -41.05
CA LYS A 195 -6.52 -50.20 -39.99
C LYS A 195 -5.21 -50.46 -39.25
N LYS A 196 -4.92 -51.72 -38.94
CA LYS A 196 -3.65 -52.13 -38.31
C LYS A 196 -2.46 -51.75 -39.19
N ALA A 197 -2.48 -52.10 -40.48
CA ALA A 197 -1.40 -51.77 -41.42
C ALA A 197 -1.20 -50.25 -41.59
N ALA A 198 -2.28 -49.46 -41.60
CA ALA A 198 -2.19 -48.00 -41.65
C ALA A 198 -1.56 -47.42 -40.37
N VAL A 199 -1.93 -47.96 -39.21
CA VAL A 199 -1.34 -47.57 -37.92
C VAL A 199 0.15 -47.96 -37.86
N GLU A 200 0.52 -49.16 -38.31
CA GLU A 200 1.92 -49.61 -38.38
C GLU A 200 2.77 -48.74 -39.31
N ALA A 201 2.24 -48.31 -40.45
CA ALA A 201 2.94 -47.39 -41.36
C ALA A 201 3.12 -45.99 -40.74
N MET A 202 2.09 -45.46 -40.07
CA MET A 202 2.18 -44.20 -39.33
C MET A 202 3.21 -44.29 -38.19
N LEU A 203 3.22 -45.40 -37.44
CA LEU A 203 4.19 -45.64 -36.38
C LEU A 203 5.62 -45.70 -36.91
N ARG A 204 5.87 -46.39 -38.03
CA ARG A 204 7.20 -46.49 -38.62
C ARG A 204 7.75 -45.12 -39.03
N THR A 205 6.90 -44.30 -39.64
CA THR A 205 7.28 -42.94 -40.08
C THR A 205 7.52 -42.02 -38.88
N GLY A 206 6.67 -42.12 -37.85
CA GLY A 206 6.85 -41.40 -36.59
C GLY A 206 8.14 -41.79 -35.87
N VAL A 207 8.45 -43.09 -35.76
CA VAL A 207 9.70 -43.57 -35.12
C VAL A 207 10.94 -43.06 -35.86
N GLN A 208 10.90 -43.01 -37.19
CA GLN A 208 12.03 -42.54 -37.97
C GLN A 208 12.25 -41.02 -37.81
N SER A 209 11.18 -40.21 -37.72
CA SER A 209 11.34 -38.78 -37.42
C SER A 209 11.86 -38.53 -36.00
N GLN A 210 11.45 -39.37 -35.03
CA GLN A 210 11.95 -39.30 -33.66
C GLN A 210 13.45 -39.61 -33.57
N LEU A 211 13.92 -40.65 -34.28
CA LEU A 211 15.34 -40.99 -34.33
C LEU A 211 16.19 -39.87 -34.93
N GLU A 212 15.71 -39.20 -35.99
CA GLU A 212 16.42 -38.08 -36.59
C GLU A 212 16.42 -36.84 -35.67
N GLY A 213 15.30 -36.62 -34.96
CA GLY A 213 15.19 -35.59 -33.92
C GLY A 213 16.20 -35.80 -32.78
N ILE A 214 16.34 -37.03 -32.29
CA ILE A 214 17.32 -37.41 -31.26
C ILE A 214 18.74 -37.22 -31.77
N ARG A 215 19.04 -37.65 -33.00
CA ARG A 215 20.37 -37.49 -33.60
C ARG A 215 20.78 -36.02 -33.71
N THR A 216 19.84 -35.16 -34.11
CA THR A 216 20.03 -33.72 -34.18
C THR A 216 20.20 -33.10 -32.79
N ALA A 217 19.42 -33.54 -31.81
CA ALA A 217 19.52 -33.06 -30.43
C ALA A 217 20.88 -33.41 -29.80
N ILE A 218 21.40 -34.62 -30.04
CA ILE A 218 22.73 -35.02 -29.58
C ILE A 218 23.82 -34.18 -30.25
N ALA A 219 23.70 -33.91 -31.55
CA ALA A 219 24.63 -33.03 -32.26
C ALA A 219 24.64 -31.61 -31.66
N GLN A 220 23.45 -31.05 -31.36
CA GLN A 220 23.33 -29.74 -30.71
C GLN A 220 23.86 -29.74 -29.27
N LEU A 221 23.63 -30.80 -28.50
CA LEU A 221 24.14 -30.93 -27.13
C LEU A 221 25.66 -30.98 -27.10
N ASN A 222 26.28 -31.64 -28.08
CA ASN A 222 27.73 -31.69 -28.21
C ASN A 222 28.33 -30.35 -28.67
N ALA A 223 27.60 -29.54 -29.45
CA ALA A 223 28.04 -28.22 -29.90
C ALA A 223 27.84 -27.10 -28.85
N ALA A 224 26.78 -27.19 -28.03
CA ALA A 224 26.45 -26.21 -27.00
C ALA A 224 27.62 -25.82 -26.06
N PRO A 225 28.47 -26.74 -25.55
CA PRO A 225 29.59 -26.34 -24.69
C PRO A 225 30.67 -25.52 -25.43
N GLU A 226 30.83 -25.71 -26.75
CA GLU A 226 31.73 -24.87 -27.55
C GLU A 226 31.13 -23.47 -27.76
N ASP A 227 29.83 -23.38 -28.03
CA ASP A 227 29.10 -22.12 -28.18
C ASP A 227 29.13 -21.30 -26.88
N VAL A 228 28.88 -21.94 -25.73
CA VAL A 228 28.93 -21.27 -24.41
C VAL A 228 30.32 -20.70 -24.13
N LYS A 229 31.38 -21.45 -24.43
CA LYS A 229 32.76 -20.96 -24.29
C LYS A 229 33.05 -19.77 -25.22
N SER A 230 32.52 -19.81 -26.44
CA SER A 230 32.65 -18.69 -27.39
C SER A 230 31.95 -17.42 -26.89
N VAL A 231 30.74 -17.56 -26.33
CA VAL A 231 30.00 -16.44 -25.73
C VAL A 231 30.71 -15.90 -24.48
N GLU A 232 31.23 -16.76 -23.62
CA GLU A 232 32.01 -16.34 -22.45
C GLU A 232 33.26 -15.54 -22.85
N GLY A 233 33.98 -16.00 -23.88
CA GLY A 233 35.12 -15.27 -24.46
C GLY A 233 34.73 -13.90 -25.03
N SER A 234 33.59 -13.84 -25.72
CA SER A 234 33.03 -12.60 -26.27
C SER A 234 32.64 -11.61 -25.16
N LEU A 235 31.98 -12.08 -24.11
CA LEU A 235 31.61 -11.27 -22.95
C LEU A 235 32.83 -10.74 -22.20
N LYS A 236 33.87 -11.56 -22.04
CA LYS A 236 35.13 -11.12 -21.43
C LYS A 236 35.79 -10.01 -22.26
N THR A 237 35.79 -10.16 -23.59
CA THR A 237 36.31 -9.15 -24.51
C THR A 237 35.51 -7.84 -24.44
N ILE A 238 34.18 -7.92 -24.37
CA ILE A 238 33.30 -6.75 -24.18
C ILE A 238 33.63 -6.06 -22.85
N ARG A 239 33.76 -6.82 -21.76
CA ARG A 239 34.09 -6.27 -20.44
C ARG A 239 35.45 -5.55 -20.45
N GLU A 240 36.44 -6.12 -21.12
CA GLU A 240 37.75 -5.49 -21.28
C GLU A 240 37.68 -4.21 -22.13
N ARG A 241 36.87 -4.17 -23.18
CA ARG A 241 36.61 -2.96 -23.99
C ARG A 241 35.81 -1.89 -23.26
N LEU A 242 34.97 -2.26 -22.29
CA LEU A 242 34.16 -1.32 -21.50
C LEU A 242 34.94 -0.69 -20.33
N LYS A 243 36.00 -1.33 -19.81
CA LYS A 243 36.82 -0.78 -18.71
C LYS A 243 37.31 0.66 -18.96
N PRO A 244 37.81 1.03 -20.16
CA PRO A 244 38.22 2.40 -20.46
C PRO A 244 37.07 3.44 -20.44
N LEU A 245 35.81 3.05 -20.63
CA LEU A 245 34.67 3.98 -20.63
C LEU A 245 34.41 4.59 -19.24
N PHE A 246 34.71 3.86 -18.16
CA PHE A 246 34.59 4.40 -16.81
C PHE A 246 35.57 5.56 -16.56
N HIS A 247 36.78 5.50 -17.14
CA HIS A 247 37.72 6.62 -17.13
C HIS A 247 37.34 7.76 -18.09
N LEU A 248 36.44 7.51 -19.04
CA LEU A 248 35.90 8.54 -19.93
C LEU A 248 34.92 9.46 -19.17
N GLN A 249 34.23 8.94 -18.15
CA GLN A 249 33.36 9.74 -17.29
C GLN A 249 34.15 10.84 -16.58
N ASP A 250 35.34 10.52 -16.07
CA ASP A 250 36.24 11.49 -15.44
C ASP A 250 36.76 12.53 -16.45
N LYS A 251 37.13 12.09 -17.66
CA LYS A 251 37.56 13.01 -18.73
C LYS A 251 36.43 13.90 -19.27
N MET A 252 35.19 13.40 -19.27
CA MET A 252 34.02 14.15 -19.70
C MET A 252 33.47 15.08 -18.61
N LEU A 253 34.02 15.03 -17.39
CA LEU A 253 33.63 15.94 -16.32
C LEU A 253 33.88 17.41 -16.72
N GLU A 254 35.02 17.70 -17.35
CA GLU A 254 35.35 19.05 -17.85
C GLU A 254 34.39 19.54 -18.93
N ILE A 255 34.00 18.65 -19.86
CA ILE A 255 33.02 18.97 -20.90
C ILE A 255 31.63 19.19 -20.28
N ARG A 256 31.28 18.39 -19.27
CA ARG A 256 29.99 18.50 -18.56
C ARG A 256 29.92 19.80 -17.76
N THR A 257 30.98 20.20 -17.08
CA THR A 257 31.04 21.47 -16.35
C THR A 257 30.97 22.66 -17.30
N GLU A 258 31.65 22.61 -18.44
CA GLU A 258 31.61 23.69 -19.43
C GLU A 258 30.27 23.76 -20.17
N ASN A 259 29.65 22.62 -20.51
CA ASN A 259 28.29 22.57 -21.03
C ASN A 259 27.28 23.14 -20.02
N ALA A 260 27.44 22.84 -18.73
CA ALA A 260 26.59 23.38 -17.69
C ALA A 260 26.71 24.92 -17.57
N ARG A 261 27.93 25.47 -17.69
CA ARG A 261 28.14 26.93 -17.78
C ARG A 261 27.50 27.52 -19.03
N HIS A 262 27.65 26.87 -20.18
CA HIS A 262 27.06 27.34 -21.44
C HIS A 262 25.53 27.40 -21.36
N ARG A 263 24.88 26.41 -20.75
CA ARG A 263 23.42 26.42 -20.51
C ARG A 263 22.99 27.56 -19.61
N GLN A 264 23.73 27.85 -18.54
CA GLN A 264 23.47 29.00 -17.67
C GLN A 264 23.58 30.32 -18.42
N TYR A 265 24.63 30.49 -19.23
CA TYR A 265 24.77 31.69 -20.05
C TYR A 265 23.67 31.78 -21.10
N ALA A 266 23.25 30.68 -21.71
CA ALA A 266 22.13 30.65 -22.65
C ALA A 266 20.81 31.09 -21.98
N ALA A 267 20.51 30.57 -20.78
CA ALA A 267 19.32 30.96 -20.00
C ALA A 267 19.38 32.43 -19.52
N ALA A 268 20.55 32.93 -19.19
CA ALA A 268 20.74 34.35 -18.87
C ALA A 268 20.62 35.24 -20.10
N MET A 269 21.12 34.80 -21.25
CA MET A 269 21.05 35.54 -22.51
C MET A 269 19.62 35.60 -23.07
N SER A 270 18.84 34.52 -22.97
CA SER A 270 17.43 34.51 -23.38
C SER A 270 16.59 35.49 -22.57
N ASN A 271 16.96 35.68 -21.29
CA ASN A 271 16.25 36.56 -20.35
C ASN A 271 16.91 37.94 -20.16
N LEU A 272 17.97 38.25 -20.91
CA LEU A 272 18.80 39.45 -20.72
C LEU A 272 18.01 40.75 -20.78
N LYS A 273 17.02 40.84 -21.68
CA LYS A 273 16.17 42.02 -21.83
C LYS A 273 15.35 42.31 -20.55
N LEU A 274 14.86 41.28 -19.88
CA LEU A 274 14.10 41.40 -18.64
C LEU A 274 15.01 41.74 -17.46
N ILE A 275 16.21 41.17 -17.43
CA ILE A 275 17.22 41.43 -16.39
C ILE A 275 17.71 42.89 -16.44
N LEU A 276 17.95 43.43 -17.65
CA LEU A 276 18.43 44.80 -17.81
C LEU A 276 17.35 45.85 -17.51
N ASN A 277 16.10 45.57 -17.89
CA ASN A 277 14.98 46.49 -17.71
C ASN A 277 14.18 46.22 -16.43
N LEU A 278 14.73 45.45 -15.49
CA LEU A 278 14.02 44.97 -14.31
C LEU A 278 13.37 46.12 -13.52
N LYS A 279 14.12 47.21 -13.28
CA LYS A 279 13.63 48.36 -12.49
C LYS A 279 12.48 49.10 -13.17
N GLU A 280 12.53 49.21 -14.49
CA GLU A 280 11.49 49.85 -15.30
C GLU A 280 10.22 48.98 -15.29
N ILE A 281 10.35 47.67 -15.56
CA ILE A 281 9.23 46.72 -15.55
C ILE A 281 8.59 46.65 -14.15
N VAL A 282 9.40 46.64 -13.09
CA VAL A 282 8.90 46.67 -11.70
C VAL A 282 8.13 47.96 -11.42
N ALA A 283 8.62 49.12 -11.88
CA ALA A 283 7.92 50.39 -11.71
C ALA A 283 6.60 50.44 -12.49
N GLU A 284 6.60 50.00 -13.75
CA GLU A 284 5.40 49.88 -14.58
C GLU A 284 4.39 48.90 -13.98
N THR A 285 4.87 47.81 -13.38
CA THR A 285 4.02 46.82 -12.69
C THR A 285 3.39 47.40 -11.44
N LYS A 286 4.14 48.18 -10.63
CA LYS A 286 3.59 48.89 -9.46
C LYS A 286 2.50 49.88 -9.89
N GLN A 287 2.76 50.68 -10.92
CA GLN A 287 1.78 51.61 -11.46
C GLN A 287 0.53 50.89 -11.98
N ALA A 288 0.70 49.79 -12.71
CA ALA A 288 -0.43 48.99 -13.20
C ALA A 288 -1.26 48.38 -12.04
N LEU A 289 -0.62 48.01 -10.93
CA LEU A 289 -1.31 47.53 -9.72
C LEU A 289 -2.07 48.65 -9.00
N GLU A 290 -1.53 49.88 -8.98
CA GLU A 290 -2.22 51.06 -8.42
C GLU A 290 -3.42 51.47 -9.27
N GLU A 291 -3.29 51.36 -10.60
CA GLU A 291 -4.36 51.62 -11.57
C GLU A 291 -5.37 50.46 -11.73
N ASN A 292 -5.28 49.40 -10.91
CA ASN A 292 -6.11 48.19 -11.00
C ASN A 292 -6.10 47.47 -12.37
N LYS A 293 -5.07 47.67 -13.19
CA LYS A 293 -4.87 46.97 -14.47
C LYS A 293 -4.25 45.59 -14.23
N LEU A 294 -5.02 44.71 -13.59
CA LEU A 294 -4.53 43.43 -13.04
C LEU A 294 -3.89 42.51 -14.07
N LEU A 295 -4.43 42.43 -15.30
CA LEU A 295 -3.91 41.54 -16.33
C LEU A 295 -2.52 41.96 -16.84
N VAL A 296 -2.28 43.27 -16.94
CA VAL A 296 -0.99 43.82 -17.36
C VAL A 296 0.04 43.58 -16.26
N ALA A 297 -0.33 43.86 -15.01
CA ALA A 297 0.52 43.59 -13.87
C ALA A 297 0.85 42.10 -13.72
N HIS A 298 -0.15 41.22 -13.89
CA HIS A 298 0.03 39.76 -13.82
C HIS A 298 0.96 39.26 -14.92
N LYS A 299 0.82 39.76 -16.15
CA LYS A 299 1.72 39.41 -17.25
C LYS A 299 3.17 39.78 -16.94
N HIS A 300 3.41 41.01 -16.46
CA HIS A 300 4.78 41.43 -16.12
C HIS A 300 5.35 40.60 -14.97
N ILE A 301 4.56 40.28 -13.95
CA ILE A 301 4.97 39.39 -12.86
C ILE A 301 5.32 38.00 -13.40
N MET A 302 4.49 37.42 -14.29
CA MET A 302 4.78 36.13 -14.91
C MET A 302 6.08 36.13 -15.72
N ASP A 303 6.34 37.18 -16.50
CA ASP A 303 7.55 37.29 -17.30
C ASP A 303 8.81 37.38 -16.40
N LEU A 304 8.70 38.11 -15.29
CA LEU A 304 9.77 38.21 -14.27
C LEU A 304 9.98 36.90 -13.51
N GLU A 305 8.91 36.23 -13.09
CA GLU A 305 8.96 34.92 -12.42
C GLU A 305 9.56 33.86 -13.33
N ARG A 306 9.14 33.82 -14.59
CA ARG A 306 9.68 32.88 -15.57
C ARG A 306 11.18 33.08 -15.77
N ALA A 307 11.64 34.31 -15.92
CA ALA A 307 13.06 34.62 -16.05
C ALA A 307 13.86 34.19 -14.81
N ARG A 308 13.32 34.44 -13.61
CA ARG A 308 13.91 33.98 -12.35
C ARG A 308 13.98 32.46 -12.26
N ASP A 309 12.87 31.79 -12.54
CA ASP A 309 12.71 30.35 -12.33
C ASP A 309 13.51 29.54 -13.35
N GLU A 310 13.64 30.00 -14.61
CA GLU A 310 14.53 29.39 -15.63
C GLU A 310 16.00 29.44 -15.20
N LEU A 311 16.44 30.56 -14.61
CA LEU A 311 17.80 30.70 -14.07
C LEU A 311 18.01 29.79 -12.85
N LEU A 312 17.05 29.76 -11.93
CA LEU A 312 17.10 28.92 -10.74
C LEU A 312 17.10 27.42 -11.09
N LEU A 313 16.36 27.01 -12.11
CA LEU A 313 16.32 25.63 -12.58
C LEU A 313 17.68 25.17 -13.13
N GLU A 314 18.33 25.99 -13.97
CA GLU A 314 19.67 25.65 -14.49
C GLU A 314 20.75 25.67 -13.40
N MET A 315 20.55 26.44 -12.33
CA MET A 315 21.40 26.36 -11.14
C MET A 315 21.12 25.11 -10.29
N HIS A 316 19.85 24.74 -10.13
CA HIS A 316 19.43 23.55 -9.40
C HIS A 316 19.98 22.25 -10.01
N LYS A 317 20.01 22.16 -11.35
CA LYS A 317 20.59 21.03 -12.10
C LYS A 317 22.09 20.80 -11.83
N GLN A 318 22.80 21.77 -11.25
CA GLN A 318 24.25 21.69 -11.03
C GLN A 318 24.65 21.17 -9.64
N GLY A 319 23.76 21.13 -8.65
CA GLY A 319 24.18 20.88 -7.27
C GLY A 319 23.12 20.26 -6.35
N ASN A 320 23.14 18.94 -6.25
CA ASN A 320 22.84 18.19 -5.02
C ASN A 320 24.15 17.87 -4.26
N SER A 321 25.13 18.78 -4.34
CA SER A 321 26.48 18.57 -3.81
C SER A 321 27.03 19.86 -3.20
N SER A 322 27.01 19.92 -1.87
CA SER A 322 27.72 20.88 -1.01
C SER A 322 27.08 22.25 -0.77
N GLY A 323 27.01 22.67 0.50
CA GLY A 323 26.39 23.91 1.00
C GLY A 323 27.00 25.24 0.53
N SER A 324 27.94 25.26 -0.41
CA SER A 324 28.49 26.47 -1.04
C SER A 324 27.50 27.11 -2.04
N ASP A 325 26.58 26.33 -2.61
CA ASP A 325 25.68 26.79 -3.68
C ASP A 325 24.47 27.60 -3.20
N ASN A 326 24.20 27.59 -1.89
CA ASN A 326 23.16 28.43 -1.27
C ASN A 326 23.43 29.93 -1.48
N SER A 327 24.70 30.35 -1.53
CA SER A 327 25.09 31.75 -1.75
C SER A 327 24.75 32.25 -3.16
N LYS A 328 24.86 31.39 -4.19
CA LYS A 328 24.52 31.73 -5.58
C LYS A 328 23.01 31.77 -5.78
N ILE A 329 22.29 30.80 -5.21
CA ILE A 329 20.81 30.77 -5.21
C ILE A 329 20.26 32.02 -4.49
N GLN A 330 20.89 32.42 -3.38
CA GLN A 330 20.57 33.66 -2.67
C GLN A 330 20.87 34.91 -3.49
N GLY A 331 21.93 34.90 -4.32
CA GLY A 331 22.25 35.96 -5.28
C GLY A 331 21.23 36.09 -6.42
N ALA A 332 20.74 34.97 -6.98
CA ALA A 332 19.67 35.01 -7.98
C ALA A 332 18.35 35.50 -7.38
N ASN A 333 18.02 35.08 -6.16
CA ASN A 333 16.85 35.57 -5.42
C ASN A 333 16.96 37.04 -5.03
N SER A 334 18.17 37.58 -4.80
CA SER A 334 18.35 38.99 -4.48
C SER A 334 18.15 39.92 -5.68
N ILE A 335 18.50 39.46 -6.89
CA ILE A 335 18.24 40.21 -8.13
C ILE A 335 16.74 40.38 -8.35
N PHE A 336 15.94 39.35 -8.11
CA PHE A 336 14.49 39.36 -8.28
C PHE A 336 13.71 39.61 -6.98
N ALA A 337 14.33 40.17 -5.94
CA ALA A 337 13.72 40.36 -4.62
C ALA A 337 12.45 41.25 -4.66
N ASP A 338 12.35 42.14 -5.65
CA ASP A 338 11.19 43.02 -5.85
C ASP A 338 9.96 42.29 -6.43
N VAL A 339 10.09 41.05 -6.92
CA VAL A 339 8.97 40.26 -7.48
C VAL A 339 8.00 39.81 -6.39
N ASP A 340 8.48 39.30 -5.25
CA ASP A 340 7.61 38.80 -4.18
C ASP A 340 6.71 39.90 -3.56
N PRO A 341 7.16 41.15 -3.34
CA PRO A 341 6.29 42.27 -3.02
C PRO A 341 5.21 42.54 -4.07
N LEU A 342 5.52 42.44 -5.37
CA LEU A 342 4.54 42.65 -6.44
C LEU A 342 3.46 41.57 -6.44
N VAL A 343 3.85 40.31 -6.24
CA VAL A 343 2.94 39.17 -6.10
C VAL A 343 2.01 39.37 -4.90
N ARG A 344 2.55 39.76 -3.74
CA ARG A 344 1.74 40.07 -2.55
C ARG A 344 0.75 41.19 -2.82
N LYS A 345 1.18 42.24 -3.53
CA LYS A 345 0.30 43.36 -3.85
C LYS A 345 -0.80 42.99 -4.84
N LEU A 346 -0.48 42.19 -5.86
CA LEU A 346 -1.48 41.62 -6.77
C LEU A 346 -2.49 40.76 -6.01
N HIS A 347 -2.03 39.94 -5.07
CA HIS A 347 -2.88 39.12 -4.21
C HIS A 347 -3.82 39.97 -3.35
N GLU A 348 -3.33 41.05 -2.71
CA GLU A 348 -4.17 41.99 -1.96
C GLU A 348 -5.27 42.61 -2.82
N ASN A 349 -4.94 43.03 -4.05
CA ASN A 349 -5.91 43.60 -4.99
C ASN A 349 -6.98 42.58 -5.39
N ILE A 350 -6.59 41.33 -5.71
CA ILE A 350 -7.52 40.24 -6.01
C ILE A 350 -8.42 39.96 -4.81
N ARG A 351 -7.87 39.93 -3.59
CA ARG A 351 -8.64 39.73 -2.36
C ARG A 351 -9.63 40.86 -2.10
N TYR A 352 -9.23 42.10 -2.35
CA TYR A 352 -10.10 43.27 -2.22
C TYR A 352 -11.29 43.20 -3.19
N ILE A 353 -11.04 42.79 -4.44
CA ILE A 353 -12.09 42.60 -5.45
C ILE A 353 -13.01 41.44 -5.05
N ALA A 354 -12.44 40.29 -4.64
CA ALA A 354 -13.20 39.13 -4.19
C ALA A 354 -14.10 39.45 -2.99
N ALA A 355 -13.64 40.31 -2.07
CA ALA A 355 -14.43 40.75 -0.93
C ALA A 355 -15.57 41.72 -1.30
N ARG A 356 -15.60 42.31 -2.51
CA ARG A 356 -16.55 43.39 -2.90
C ARG A 356 -17.22 43.13 -4.25
N GLU A 357 -17.30 41.88 -4.68
CA GLU A 357 -17.80 41.52 -6.01
C GLU A 357 -19.17 42.14 -6.33
N LEU A 358 -20.11 42.10 -5.39
CA LEU A 358 -21.46 42.62 -5.60
C LEU A 358 -21.53 44.15 -5.68
N GLU A 359 -20.68 44.86 -4.93
CA GLU A 359 -20.51 46.32 -5.00
C GLU A 359 -19.89 46.72 -6.35
N MET A 360 -18.83 46.03 -6.77
CA MET A 360 -18.15 46.26 -8.05
C MET A 360 -19.04 45.91 -9.25
N CYS A 361 -19.94 44.94 -9.10
CA CYS A 361 -20.90 44.55 -10.14
C CYS A 361 -22.13 45.45 -10.23
N SER A 362 -22.49 46.17 -9.15
CA SER A 362 -23.69 47.01 -9.10
C SER A 362 -23.42 48.47 -9.48
N ASN A 363 -22.19 48.94 -9.25
CA ASN A 363 -21.71 50.24 -9.71
C ASN A 363 -21.72 50.31 -11.24
N SER A 364 -22.23 51.42 -11.78
CA SER A 364 -22.56 51.59 -13.21
C SER A 364 -21.35 51.87 -14.12
N GLU A 365 -20.14 51.85 -13.57
CA GLU A 365 -18.91 52.11 -14.30
C GLU A 365 -18.46 50.83 -15.01
N GLU A 366 -18.14 50.91 -16.30
CA GLU A 366 -17.80 49.77 -17.17
C GLU A 366 -16.60 48.94 -16.69
N ASP A 367 -15.78 49.49 -15.78
CA ASP A 367 -14.57 48.85 -15.24
C ASP A 367 -14.83 47.86 -14.08
N GLY A 368 -15.97 47.94 -13.40
CA GLY A 368 -16.27 47.11 -12.21
C GLY A 368 -16.38 45.61 -12.50
N PRO A 369 -17.33 45.16 -13.36
CA PRO A 369 -17.47 43.75 -13.76
C PRO A 369 -16.21 43.20 -14.47
N THR A 370 -15.54 44.06 -15.25
CA THR A 370 -14.30 43.72 -15.97
C THR A 370 -13.16 43.40 -15.00
N GLY A 371 -13.07 44.12 -13.88
CA GLY A 371 -12.12 43.85 -12.80
C GLY A 371 -12.32 42.50 -12.12
N VAL A 372 -13.57 42.09 -11.86
CA VAL A 372 -13.91 40.78 -11.27
C VAL A 372 -13.52 39.64 -12.21
N VAL A 373 -13.88 39.72 -13.49
CA VAL A 373 -13.51 38.72 -14.50
C VAL A 373 -11.98 38.63 -14.65
N SER A 374 -11.29 39.76 -14.59
CA SER A 374 -9.83 39.80 -14.66
C SER A 374 -9.18 39.10 -13.46
N ALA A 375 -9.68 39.35 -12.25
CA ALA A 375 -9.20 38.69 -11.04
C ALA A 375 -9.42 37.17 -11.08
N LEU A 376 -10.62 36.71 -11.49
CA LEU A 376 -10.94 35.28 -11.66
C LEU A 376 -10.03 34.58 -12.68
N ARG A 377 -9.80 35.21 -13.84
CA ARG A 377 -8.90 34.67 -14.87
C ARG A 377 -7.47 34.50 -14.36
N ILE A 378 -7.00 35.43 -13.53
CA ILE A 378 -5.67 35.32 -12.91
C ILE A 378 -5.64 34.14 -11.95
N VAL A 379 -6.63 33.99 -11.07
CA VAL A 379 -6.72 32.87 -10.13
C VAL A 379 -6.72 31.53 -10.87
N GLU A 380 -7.56 31.35 -11.89
CA GLU A 380 -7.63 30.11 -12.67
C GLU A 380 -6.30 29.79 -13.37
N ARG A 381 -5.61 30.82 -13.88
CA ARG A 381 -4.32 30.67 -14.54
C ARG A 381 -3.21 30.30 -13.57
N GLU A 382 -3.19 30.90 -12.38
CA GLU A 382 -2.22 30.57 -11.33
C GLU A 382 -2.38 29.12 -10.84
N GLU A 383 -3.62 28.64 -10.65
CA GLU A 383 -3.87 27.23 -10.29
C GLU A 383 -3.42 26.26 -11.39
N ARG A 384 -3.59 26.64 -12.66
CA ARG A 384 -3.10 25.82 -13.79
C ARG A 384 -1.57 25.70 -13.79
N ILE A 385 -0.87 26.78 -13.44
CA ILE A 385 0.59 26.79 -13.30
C ILE A 385 1.02 25.92 -12.13
N ASP A 386 0.33 26.00 -10.99
CA ASP A 386 0.60 25.16 -9.82
C ASP A 386 0.44 23.67 -10.15
N ARG A 387 -0.67 23.30 -10.83
CA ARG A 387 -0.91 21.92 -11.28
C ARG A 387 0.18 21.41 -12.22
N TYR A 388 0.67 22.24 -13.15
CA TYR A 388 1.74 21.87 -14.06
C TYR A 388 3.02 21.47 -13.31
N TYR A 389 3.48 22.29 -12.36
CA TYR A 389 4.69 21.98 -11.59
C TYR A 389 4.51 20.80 -10.62
N ILE A 390 3.31 20.64 -10.03
CA ILE A 390 3.00 19.48 -9.19
C ILE A 390 3.10 18.19 -10.02
N GLN A 391 2.52 18.17 -11.22
CA GLN A 391 2.55 16.99 -12.10
C GLN A 391 3.98 16.69 -12.57
N GLN A 392 4.73 17.71 -13.01
CA GLN A 392 6.11 17.53 -13.46
C GLN A 392 7.01 16.94 -12.36
N ASN A 393 6.79 17.32 -11.10
CA ASN A 393 7.55 16.81 -9.95
C ASN A 393 7.16 15.40 -9.49
N LYS A 394 6.01 14.86 -9.89
CA LYS A 394 5.63 13.46 -9.62
C LYS A 394 6.46 12.49 -10.46
N ASP A 395 6.74 12.85 -11.71
CA ASP A 395 7.34 11.95 -12.70
C ASP A 395 8.87 12.17 -12.88
N ALA A 396 9.44 13.26 -12.37
CA ALA A 396 10.84 13.63 -12.59
C ALA A 396 11.82 13.05 -11.54
N LYS A 397 13.01 12.63 -12.01
CA LYS A 397 14.15 12.24 -11.15
C LYS A 397 14.75 13.41 -10.36
N GLU A 398 14.60 14.64 -10.86
CA GLU A 398 15.07 15.89 -10.23
C GLU A 398 13.85 16.74 -9.88
N LYS A 399 13.61 16.98 -8.59
CA LYS A 399 12.43 17.70 -8.08
C LYS A 399 12.74 19.19 -7.94
N PHE A 400 12.22 20.01 -8.84
CA PHE A 400 12.34 21.47 -8.77
C PHE A 400 10.97 22.10 -8.59
N MET A 401 10.81 22.88 -7.52
CA MET A 401 9.62 23.70 -7.29
C MET A 401 10.06 25.17 -7.24
N PRO A 402 9.45 26.06 -8.04
CA PRO A 402 9.75 27.48 -7.96
C PRO A 402 9.47 28.07 -6.57
N PRO A 403 10.24 29.09 -6.14
CA PRO A 403 10.00 29.76 -4.86
C PRO A 403 8.59 30.37 -4.79
N GLY A 404 7.85 30.06 -3.72
CA GLY A 404 6.52 30.60 -3.47
C GLY A 404 5.36 29.86 -4.16
N ARG A 405 5.59 28.64 -4.67
CA ARG A 405 4.59 27.74 -5.24
C ARG A 405 4.42 26.47 -4.36
N PRO A 406 3.21 25.88 -4.28
CA PRO A 406 1.96 26.32 -4.87
C PRO A 406 1.34 27.50 -4.10
N ARG A 407 0.58 28.33 -4.79
CA ARG A 407 -0.04 29.56 -4.26
C ARG A 407 -1.44 29.35 -3.71
N GLN A 408 -2.20 28.39 -4.25
CA GLN A 408 -3.54 28.04 -3.77
C GLN A 408 -4.50 29.24 -3.71
N TRP A 409 -4.45 30.13 -4.69
CA TRP A 409 -5.28 31.35 -4.72
C TRP A 409 -6.77 31.04 -4.89
N GLU A 410 -7.14 29.91 -5.50
CA GLU A 410 -8.52 29.45 -5.58
C GLU A 410 -9.11 29.17 -4.19
N ARG A 411 -8.34 28.53 -3.30
CA ARG A 411 -8.76 28.31 -1.90
C ARG A 411 -9.09 29.62 -1.19
N ILE A 412 -8.24 30.63 -1.38
CA ILE A 412 -8.41 31.94 -0.74
C ILE A 412 -9.61 32.68 -1.34
N TYR A 413 -9.81 32.58 -2.66
CA TYR A 413 -10.96 33.16 -3.34
C TYR A 413 -12.28 32.57 -2.84
N LEU A 414 -12.37 31.24 -2.74
CA LEU A 414 -13.55 30.52 -2.22
C LEU A 414 -13.85 30.88 -0.76
N GLU A 415 -12.82 31.08 0.06
CA GLU A 415 -13.00 31.52 1.46
C GLU A 415 -13.52 32.96 1.56
N ASN A 416 -13.09 33.87 0.68
CA ASN A 416 -13.64 35.22 0.65
C ASN A 416 -15.07 35.26 0.10
N ALA A 417 -15.40 34.45 -0.92
CA ALA A 417 -16.76 34.30 -1.42
C ALA A 417 -17.73 33.85 -0.32
N ARG A 418 -17.28 32.97 0.60
CA ARG A 418 -18.03 32.57 1.80
C ARG A 418 -18.47 33.76 2.65
N LEU A 419 -17.56 34.71 2.90
CA LEU A 419 -17.82 35.91 3.70
C LEU A 419 -18.75 36.90 3.00
N VAL A 420 -18.67 36.99 1.67
CA VAL A 420 -19.53 37.85 0.85
C VAL A 420 -20.98 37.41 0.91
N ILE A 421 -21.25 36.10 0.78
CA ILE A 421 -22.62 35.55 0.88
C ILE A 421 -23.26 35.97 2.20
N LEU A 422 -22.56 35.79 3.33
CA LEU A 422 -23.08 36.14 4.64
C LEU A 422 -23.34 37.65 4.76
N ARG A 423 -22.40 38.48 4.32
CA ARG A 423 -22.56 39.95 4.35
C ARG A 423 -23.77 40.40 3.54
N ASP A 424 -23.93 39.87 2.33
CA ASP A 424 -24.97 40.29 1.42
C ASP A 424 -26.36 39.84 1.89
N LEU A 425 -26.45 38.67 2.53
CA LEU A 425 -27.66 38.21 3.21
C LEU A 425 -27.99 39.07 4.44
N LEU A 426 -27.00 39.48 5.24
CA LEU A 426 -27.21 40.41 6.35
C LEU A 426 -27.67 41.79 5.87
N ALA A 427 -27.09 42.31 4.79
CA ALA A 427 -27.54 43.56 4.18
C ALA A 427 -28.96 43.45 3.60
N ALA A 428 -29.30 42.29 3.03
CA ALA A 428 -30.66 42.02 2.57
C ALA A 428 -31.66 41.98 3.74
N HIS A 429 -31.29 41.35 4.86
CA HIS A 429 -32.07 41.29 6.08
C HIS A 429 -32.27 42.68 6.72
N ASP A 430 -31.18 43.40 6.98
CA ASP A 430 -31.17 44.61 7.80
C ASP A 430 -31.61 45.87 7.04
N ALA A 431 -31.35 45.94 5.73
CA ALA A 431 -31.63 47.13 4.92
C ALA A 431 -32.67 46.88 3.83
N ALA A 432 -32.55 45.79 3.06
CA ALA A 432 -33.41 45.59 1.89
C ALA A 432 -34.86 45.25 2.28
N VAL A 433 -35.12 44.52 3.37
CA VAL A 433 -36.50 44.21 3.80
C VAL A 433 -37.34 45.49 3.99
N HIS A 434 -36.73 46.59 4.45
CA HIS A 434 -37.43 47.87 4.65
C HIS A 434 -37.67 48.66 3.35
N CYS A 435 -36.94 48.34 2.27
CA CYS A 435 -37.06 49.03 0.97
C CYS A 435 -38.07 48.37 0.02
N PHE A 436 -38.50 47.13 0.28
CA PHE A 436 -39.38 46.37 -0.60
C PHE A 436 -40.72 46.05 0.09
N PRO A 437 -41.86 46.08 -0.64
CA PRO A 437 -43.15 45.66 -0.09
C PRO A 437 -43.12 44.20 0.39
N ALA A 438 -43.76 43.91 1.53
CA ALA A 438 -43.75 42.58 2.17
C ALA A 438 -44.15 41.42 1.23
N LYS A 439 -45.02 41.66 0.25
CA LYS A 439 -45.43 40.66 -0.76
C LYS A 439 -44.31 40.09 -1.63
N TYR A 440 -43.17 40.79 -1.73
CA TYR A 440 -42.03 40.35 -2.56
C TYR A 440 -41.12 39.37 -1.85
N ASP A 441 -41.20 39.30 -0.52
CA ASP A 441 -40.41 38.40 0.32
C ASP A 441 -38.92 38.34 -0.07
N ILE A 442 -38.32 39.54 -0.19
CA ILE A 442 -37.03 39.73 -0.87
C ILE A 442 -35.89 38.97 -0.17
N PHE A 443 -35.97 38.84 1.15
CA PHE A 443 -34.96 38.15 1.95
C PHE A 443 -34.95 36.64 1.66
N ASN A 444 -36.10 35.96 1.76
CA ASN A 444 -36.22 34.53 1.44
C ASN A 444 -35.90 34.25 -0.04
N ARG A 445 -36.23 35.18 -0.93
CA ARG A 445 -35.86 35.06 -2.35
C ARG A 445 -34.35 35.15 -2.57
N CYS A 446 -33.67 36.09 -1.92
CA CYS A 446 -32.20 36.16 -1.97
C CYS A 446 -31.55 34.87 -1.44
N ILE A 447 -32.06 34.33 -0.34
CA ILE A 447 -31.61 33.05 0.23
C ILE A 447 -31.76 31.91 -0.79
N SER A 448 -32.93 31.77 -1.41
CA SER A 448 -33.18 30.72 -2.40
C SER A 448 -32.25 30.83 -3.62
N GLU A 449 -31.99 32.04 -4.12
CA GLU A 449 -31.10 32.23 -5.26
C GLU A 449 -29.64 31.92 -4.91
N TYR A 450 -29.15 32.35 -3.74
CA TYR A 450 -27.81 32.00 -3.26
C TYR A 450 -27.67 30.49 -3.03
N HIS A 451 -28.68 29.87 -2.43
CA HIS A 451 -28.71 28.43 -2.18
C HIS A 451 -28.62 27.62 -3.48
N LYS A 452 -29.44 27.95 -4.49
CA LYS A 452 -29.41 27.30 -5.82
C LYS A 452 -28.08 27.49 -6.55
N ALA A 453 -27.47 28.66 -6.44
CA ALA A 453 -26.17 28.93 -7.06
C ALA A 453 -25.06 28.07 -6.43
N VAL A 454 -25.02 28.00 -5.10
CA VAL A 454 -24.08 27.18 -4.34
C VAL A 454 -24.30 25.70 -4.64
N GLN A 455 -25.56 25.23 -4.63
CA GLN A 455 -25.93 23.85 -4.94
C GLN A 455 -25.40 23.43 -6.32
N LYS A 456 -25.63 24.24 -7.37
CA LYS A 456 -25.12 23.95 -8.73
C LYS A 456 -23.60 23.85 -8.78
N LYS A 457 -22.89 24.75 -8.09
CA LYS A 457 -21.42 24.74 -8.09
C LYS A 457 -20.85 23.55 -7.33
N ILE A 458 -21.42 23.19 -6.18
CA ILE A 458 -21.01 21.98 -5.43
C ILE A 458 -21.28 20.72 -6.25
N GLN A 459 -22.44 20.62 -6.91
CA GLN A 459 -22.75 19.49 -7.79
C GLN A 459 -21.75 19.36 -8.95
N TYR A 460 -21.35 20.49 -9.55
CA TYR A 460 -20.31 20.50 -10.56
C TYR A 460 -18.95 20.01 -10.01
N LEU A 461 -18.50 20.54 -8.87
CA LEU A 461 -17.24 20.14 -8.24
C LEU A 461 -17.25 18.67 -7.79
N ALA A 462 -18.39 18.17 -7.32
CA ALA A 462 -18.58 16.77 -6.96
C ALA A 462 -18.47 15.81 -8.17
N GLY A 463 -18.66 16.32 -9.39
CA GLY A 463 -18.53 15.57 -10.63
C GLY A 463 -17.16 15.63 -11.29
N THR A 464 -16.21 16.38 -10.74
CA THR A 464 -14.83 16.46 -11.25
C THR A 464 -13.89 15.51 -10.50
N ASP A 465 -12.76 15.16 -11.12
CA ASP A 465 -11.70 14.41 -10.45
C ASP A 465 -11.00 15.31 -9.42
N LEU A 466 -11.30 15.10 -8.14
CA LEU A 466 -10.73 15.84 -7.02
C LEU A 466 -9.57 15.07 -6.39
N ASP A 467 -8.48 15.77 -6.06
CA ASP A 467 -7.47 15.20 -5.19
C ASP A 467 -7.95 15.12 -3.72
N LYS A 468 -7.19 14.43 -2.85
CA LYS A 468 -7.60 14.23 -1.45
C LYS A 468 -7.76 15.55 -0.68
N ALA A 469 -6.92 16.55 -0.97
CA ALA A 469 -6.96 17.83 -0.28
C ALA A 469 -8.16 18.67 -0.74
N GLU A 470 -8.44 18.68 -2.04
CA GLU A 470 -9.61 19.31 -2.65
C GLU A 470 -10.91 18.65 -2.16
N LEU A 471 -10.95 17.32 -2.12
CA LEU A 471 -12.09 16.53 -1.62
C LEU A 471 -12.38 16.80 -0.14
N SER A 472 -11.34 16.81 0.69
CA SER A 472 -11.45 17.16 2.11
C SER A 472 -12.00 18.58 2.30
N GLN A 473 -11.50 19.54 1.52
CA GLN A 473 -11.96 20.92 1.59
C GLN A 473 -13.42 21.07 1.15
N LEU A 474 -13.84 20.36 0.09
CA LEU A 474 -15.22 20.36 -0.38
C LEU A 474 -16.18 19.81 0.69
N LEU A 475 -15.83 18.67 1.29
CA LEU A 475 -16.61 18.05 2.37
C LEU A 475 -16.71 18.96 3.60
N LYS A 476 -15.60 19.60 4.00
CA LYS A 476 -15.59 20.60 5.08
C LYS A 476 -16.50 21.78 4.76
N TRP A 477 -16.51 22.27 3.52
CA TRP A 477 -17.36 23.38 3.11
C TRP A 477 -18.85 23.02 3.16
N ILE A 478 -19.21 21.81 2.70
CA ILE A 478 -20.59 21.28 2.78
C ILE A 478 -21.08 21.26 4.23
N LYS A 479 -20.24 20.77 5.17
CA LYS A 479 -20.57 20.77 6.61
C LYS A 479 -20.73 22.19 7.16
N LEU A 480 -19.83 23.10 6.81
CA LEU A 480 -19.82 24.47 7.32
C LEU A 480 -20.99 25.31 6.78
N TYR A 481 -21.56 24.98 5.62
CA TYR A 481 -22.63 25.76 4.98
C TYR A 481 -23.87 25.92 5.87
N GLY A 482 -24.30 24.84 6.55
CA GLY A 482 -25.44 24.87 7.47
C GLY A 482 -25.13 25.40 8.87
N SER A 483 -23.87 25.68 9.19
CA SER A 483 -23.44 26.07 10.54
C SER A 483 -23.69 27.54 10.87
N ASP A 484 -23.52 27.91 12.15
CA ASP A 484 -23.54 29.30 12.67
C ASP A 484 -22.59 30.25 11.92
N GLN A 485 -21.61 29.72 11.18
CA GLN A 485 -20.66 30.51 10.40
C GLN A 485 -21.19 30.99 9.04
N LEU A 486 -22.31 30.44 8.55
CA LEU A 486 -22.90 30.81 7.27
C LEU A 486 -24.43 30.89 7.34
N MET A 487 -25.17 29.90 6.82
CA MET A 487 -26.64 29.98 6.75
C MET A 487 -27.32 29.84 8.12
N GLY A 488 -26.66 29.22 9.10
CA GLY A 488 -27.14 29.13 10.48
C GLY A 488 -26.83 30.35 11.33
N HIS A 489 -26.25 31.40 10.77
CA HIS A 489 -25.88 32.59 11.54
C HIS A 489 -27.11 33.22 12.21
N ARG A 490 -27.06 33.41 13.53
CA ARG A 490 -28.20 33.83 14.37
C ARG A 490 -28.94 35.09 13.89
N LYS A 491 -28.23 36.02 13.25
CA LYS A 491 -28.84 37.26 12.70
C LYS A 491 -29.71 37.04 11.46
N LEU A 492 -29.53 35.92 10.74
CA LEU A 492 -30.36 35.60 9.57
C LEU A 492 -31.74 35.05 9.98
N GLY A 493 -31.89 34.55 11.22
CA GLY A 493 -33.15 34.02 11.72
C GLY A 493 -33.66 32.79 10.98
N LEU A 494 -32.79 32.07 10.28
CA LEU A 494 -33.13 30.89 9.47
C LEU A 494 -33.04 29.61 10.28
N ASP A 495 -33.84 28.63 9.88
CA ASP A 495 -33.65 27.22 10.25
C ASP A 495 -32.89 26.51 9.11
N PRO A 496 -31.56 26.44 9.17
CA PRO A 496 -30.75 25.82 8.13
C PRO A 496 -31.01 24.32 8.01
N GLU A 497 -31.44 23.64 9.07
CA GLU A 497 -31.73 22.20 9.04
C GLU A 497 -33.00 21.91 8.23
N ALA A 498 -34.06 22.69 8.44
CA ALA A 498 -35.28 22.59 7.63
C ALA A 498 -35.00 22.89 6.14
N MET A 499 -34.22 23.94 5.86
CA MET A 499 -33.87 24.32 4.49
C MET A 499 -33.06 23.24 3.76
N LEU A 500 -32.05 22.66 4.41
CA LEU A 500 -31.23 21.59 3.83
C LEU A 500 -31.98 20.26 3.69
N LYS A 501 -33.06 20.07 4.45
CA LYS A 501 -33.93 18.90 4.33
C LYS A 501 -34.83 18.99 3.08
N ASP A 502 -35.33 20.19 2.77
CA ASP A 502 -36.21 20.43 1.62
C ASP A 502 -35.41 20.55 0.31
N GLU A 503 -34.29 21.29 0.33
CA GLU A 503 -33.36 21.44 -0.80
C GLU A 503 -31.93 21.11 -0.34
N PRO A 504 -31.45 19.86 -0.47
CA PRO A 504 -30.09 19.52 -0.06
C PRO A 504 -29.05 19.97 -1.08
N LEU A 505 -27.86 20.40 -0.62
CA LEU A 505 -26.75 20.82 -1.50
C LEU A 505 -26.30 19.70 -2.46
N LEU A 506 -26.29 18.47 -1.96
CA LEU A 506 -25.99 17.26 -2.71
C LEU A 506 -27.04 16.21 -2.39
N THR A 507 -27.30 15.31 -3.33
CA THR A 507 -28.10 14.13 -3.02
C THR A 507 -27.38 13.29 -1.94
N PRO A 508 -28.11 12.59 -1.06
CA PRO A 508 -27.49 11.75 -0.04
C PRO A 508 -26.53 10.71 -0.64
N GLU A 509 -26.84 10.22 -1.83
CA GLU A 509 -25.98 9.29 -2.55
C GLU A 509 -24.68 9.95 -3.05
N ALA A 510 -24.75 11.17 -3.62
CA ALA A 510 -23.56 11.89 -4.06
C ALA A 510 -22.66 12.27 -2.89
N HIS A 511 -23.25 12.73 -1.77
CA HIS A 511 -22.49 13.02 -0.55
C HIS A 511 -21.80 11.75 -0.01
N ARG A 512 -22.51 10.62 0.05
CA ARG A 512 -21.92 9.34 0.46
C ARG A 512 -20.78 8.90 -0.46
N LYS A 513 -20.92 9.05 -1.79
CA LYS A 513 -19.85 8.73 -2.75
C LYS A 513 -18.58 9.55 -2.51
N LEU A 514 -18.70 10.84 -2.22
CA LEU A 514 -17.55 11.70 -1.87
C LEU A 514 -16.90 11.26 -0.56
N CYS A 515 -17.68 10.93 0.47
CA CYS A 515 -17.15 10.40 1.73
C CYS A 515 -16.43 9.06 1.54
N ASP A 516 -17.01 8.13 0.78
CA ASP A 516 -16.41 6.83 0.50
C ASP A 516 -15.12 6.99 -0.35
N ALA A 517 -15.10 7.90 -1.33
CA ALA A 517 -13.88 8.24 -2.07
C ALA A 517 -12.77 8.80 -1.15
N PHE A 518 -13.12 9.68 -0.21
CA PHE A 518 -12.16 10.21 0.77
C PHE A 518 -11.59 9.11 1.67
N ILE A 519 -12.44 8.17 2.07
CA ILE A 519 -12.06 7.01 2.88
C ILE A 519 -11.09 6.11 2.09
N GLU A 520 -11.39 5.80 0.83
CA GLU A 520 -10.51 4.97 -0.01
C GLU A 520 -9.16 5.64 -0.31
N MET A 521 -9.13 6.96 -0.56
CA MET A 521 -7.87 7.68 -0.69
C MET A 521 -7.07 7.67 0.62
N SER A 522 -7.75 7.81 1.76
CA SER A 522 -7.10 7.73 3.08
C SER A 522 -6.58 6.34 3.40
N LYS A 523 -7.26 5.29 2.95
CA LYS A 523 -6.84 3.90 3.06
C LYS A 523 -5.47 3.66 2.43
N SER A 524 -5.29 4.13 1.19
CA SER A 524 -4.01 4.02 0.48
C SER A 524 -2.88 4.79 1.17
N ASP A 525 -3.16 5.99 1.68
CA ASP A 525 -2.17 6.80 2.40
C ASP A 525 -1.72 6.13 3.71
N ILE A 526 -2.66 5.58 4.49
CA ILE A 526 -2.38 4.85 5.73
C ILE A 526 -1.46 3.66 5.46
N GLN A 527 -1.79 2.86 4.44
CA GLN A 527 -1.02 1.68 4.09
C GLN A 527 0.42 2.03 3.69
N PHE A 528 0.59 3.00 2.79
CA PHE A 528 1.91 3.45 2.34
C PHE A 528 2.75 3.99 3.51
N TRP A 529 2.11 4.76 4.38
CA TRP A 529 2.78 5.38 5.50
C TRP A 529 3.23 4.34 6.54
N LEU A 530 2.40 3.33 6.84
CA LEU A 530 2.74 2.22 7.75
C LEU A 530 3.85 1.33 7.20
N GLU A 531 3.84 1.04 5.90
CA GLU A 531 4.92 0.29 5.26
C GLU A 531 6.24 1.04 5.33
N ARG A 532 6.22 2.36 5.12
CA ARG A 532 7.40 3.21 5.29
C ARG A 532 7.89 3.24 6.74
N ALA A 533 7.00 3.33 7.72
CA ALA A 533 7.35 3.30 9.14
C ALA A 533 8.02 1.96 9.51
N LEU A 534 7.48 0.83 9.03
CA LEU A 534 8.07 -0.50 9.26
C LEU A 534 9.46 -0.62 8.61
N ASN A 535 9.63 -0.12 7.39
CA ASN A 535 10.90 -0.20 6.68
C ASN A 535 11.98 0.68 7.32
N LEU A 536 11.62 1.86 7.82
CA LEU A 536 12.53 2.72 8.57
C LEU A 536 13.03 2.01 9.84
N GLU A 537 12.09 1.45 10.61
CA GLU A 537 12.39 0.73 11.84
C GLU A 537 13.30 -0.49 11.58
N LYS A 538 13.00 -1.29 10.55
CA LYS A 538 13.85 -2.41 10.10
C LYS A 538 15.26 -1.95 9.76
N ASN A 539 15.40 -0.87 9.00
CA ASN A 539 16.71 -0.35 8.60
C ASN A 539 17.52 0.07 9.83
N ASP A 540 16.85 0.68 10.81
CA ASP A 540 17.47 1.14 12.05
C ASP A 540 17.98 -0.04 12.89
N TRP A 541 17.29 -1.18 12.91
CA TRP A 541 17.75 -2.40 13.58
C TRP A 541 19.07 -2.97 13.00
N TYR A 542 19.35 -2.71 11.73
CA TYR A 542 20.54 -3.25 11.03
C TYR A 542 21.69 -2.24 10.87
N ARG A 543 21.58 -1.03 11.43
CA ARG A 543 22.67 -0.04 11.31
C ARG A 543 23.93 -0.53 12.03
N THR A 544 25.06 -0.52 11.30
CA THR A 544 26.37 -0.93 11.79
C THR A 544 27.09 0.18 12.56
N ILE A 545 27.95 -0.22 13.50
CA ILE A 545 28.68 0.67 14.45
C ILE A 545 29.59 1.70 13.77
N GLU A 546 29.96 1.50 12.50
CA GLU A 546 30.86 2.40 11.76
C GLU A 546 30.21 3.72 11.31
N ASP A 547 28.86 3.82 11.34
CA ASP A 547 28.15 4.96 10.74
C ASP A 547 27.73 6.07 11.71
N ASP A 548 27.64 5.84 13.03
CA ASP A 548 27.41 6.94 13.99
C ASP A 548 27.65 6.55 15.45
N HIS A 549 28.14 7.49 16.26
CA HIS A 549 28.19 7.39 17.72
C HIS A 549 26.81 7.56 18.39
N SER A 550 25.70 7.47 17.63
CA SER A 550 24.35 7.62 18.16
C SER A 550 23.99 6.43 19.05
N GLU A 551 24.08 6.63 20.36
CA GLU A 551 23.43 5.77 21.35
C GLU A 551 21.91 5.74 21.09
N LEU A 552 21.25 4.61 21.42
CA LEU A 552 19.79 4.53 21.34
C LEU A 552 19.19 5.63 22.23
N GLU A 553 18.15 6.29 21.74
CA GLU A 553 17.49 7.36 22.50
C GLU A 553 16.90 6.80 23.81
N MET A 554 17.09 7.55 24.90
CA MET A 554 16.63 7.20 26.24
C MET A 554 15.59 8.22 26.71
N ASP A 555 14.50 7.74 27.28
CA ASP A 555 13.49 8.62 27.87
C ASP A 555 13.97 9.18 29.22
N ASP A 556 13.16 10.05 29.84
CA ASP A 556 13.44 10.64 31.17
C ASP A 556 13.63 9.57 32.26
N LYS A 557 13.13 8.35 32.03
CA LYS A 557 13.26 7.19 32.93
C LYS A 557 14.37 6.23 32.49
N LYS A 558 15.26 6.66 31.59
CA LYS A 558 16.38 5.88 31.04
C LYS A 558 15.95 4.61 30.29
N CYS A 559 14.71 4.53 29.82
CA CYS A 559 14.25 3.42 28.99
C CYS A 559 14.58 3.69 27.52
N TYR A 560 15.09 2.70 26.80
CA TYR A 560 15.34 2.85 25.36
C TYR A 560 14.03 2.99 24.59
N TYR A 561 13.97 3.90 23.63
CA TYR A 561 12.81 4.04 22.77
C TYR A 561 13.22 4.37 21.33
N THR A 562 12.25 4.23 20.44
CA THR A 562 12.37 4.69 19.06
C THR A 562 11.22 5.65 18.76
N THR A 563 11.27 6.29 17.60
CA THR A 563 10.17 7.16 17.15
C THR A 563 8.94 6.37 16.66
N LEU A 564 8.96 5.03 16.61
CA LEU A 564 7.86 4.24 16.06
C LEU A 564 6.51 4.53 16.76
N PRO A 565 6.36 4.46 18.09
CA PRO A 565 5.06 4.69 18.73
C PRO A 565 4.54 6.12 18.48
N SER A 566 5.39 7.14 18.62
CA SER A 566 4.97 8.53 18.40
C SER A 566 4.57 8.77 16.94
N THR A 567 5.27 8.14 16.01
CA THR A 567 4.96 8.13 14.58
C THR A 567 3.58 7.51 14.38
N LEU A 568 3.34 6.25 14.77
CA LEU A 568 2.07 5.52 14.54
C LEU A 568 0.87 6.30 15.08
N PHE A 569 0.96 6.78 16.32
CA PHE A 569 -0.15 7.46 16.98
C PHE A 569 -0.29 8.93 16.58
N SER A 570 0.73 9.55 15.96
CA SER A 570 0.56 10.84 15.28
C SER A 570 -0.31 10.67 14.04
N MET A 571 -0.11 9.61 13.26
CA MET A 571 -0.94 9.33 12.08
C MET A 571 -2.41 9.06 12.47
N LEU A 572 -2.64 8.26 13.51
CA LEU A 572 -4.00 8.06 14.06
C LEU A 572 -4.64 9.38 14.50
N ARG A 573 -3.87 10.26 15.18
CA ARG A 573 -4.35 11.58 15.60
C ARG A 573 -4.84 12.42 14.42
N ASP A 574 -4.02 12.48 13.38
CA ASP A 574 -4.24 13.37 12.25
C ASP A 574 -5.45 12.87 11.44
N ASN A 575 -5.58 11.54 11.26
CA ASN A 575 -6.75 10.91 10.66
C ASN A 575 -8.03 11.11 11.49
N PHE A 576 -7.95 10.99 12.81
CA PHE A 576 -9.06 11.26 13.71
C PHE A 576 -9.54 12.72 13.62
N ALA A 577 -8.60 13.67 13.59
CA ALA A 577 -8.90 15.09 13.43
C ALA A 577 -9.55 15.39 12.08
N MET A 578 -9.01 14.86 10.98
CA MET A 578 -9.56 15.04 9.64
C MET A 578 -10.98 14.45 9.52
N GLY A 579 -11.20 13.25 10.05
CA GLY A 579 -12.53 12.62 10.04
C GLY A 579 -13.57 13.49 10.75
N LYS A 580 -13.22 14.07 11.91
CA LYS A 580 -14.12 14.94 12.69
C LYS A 580 -14.51 16.21 11.94
N GLU A 581 -13.61 16.75 11.12
CA GLU A 581 -13.90 17.93 10.29
C GLU A 581 -14.89 17.63 9.16
N ILE A 582 -14.97 16.38 8.69
CA ILE A 582 -15.82 15.96 7.57
C ILE A 582 -17.21 15.56 8.05
N ASP A 583 -17.32 14.46 8.82
CA ASP A 583 -18.60 13.90 9.24
C ASP A 583 -18.43 12.93 10.41
N HIS A 584 -19.47 12.81 11.25
CA HIS A 584 -19.48 11.91 12.41
C HIS A 584 -19.40 10.42 12.01
N THR A 585 -19.96 10.05 10.85
CA THR A 585 -19.84 8.65 10.37
C THR A 585 -18.48 8.40 9.71
N ALA A 586 -17.90 9.42 9.06
CA ALA A 586 -16.60 9.33 8.41
C ALA A 586 -15.45 9.15 9.42
N VAL A 587 -15.47 9.87 10.56
CA VAL A 587 -14.46 9.69 11.60
C VAL A 587 -14.43 8.27 12.14
N ALA A 588 -15.59 7.67 12.41
CA ALA A 588 -15.67 6.30 12.90
C ALA A 588 -15.09 5.31 11.86
N LYS A 589 -15.49 5.43 10.58
CA LYS A 589 -14.98 4.57 9.51
C LYS A 589 -13.45 4.67 9.32
N ILE A 590 -12.90 5.89 9.31
CA ILE A 590 -11.45 6.10 9.12
C ILE A 590 -10.67 5.53 10.30
N VAL A 591 -11.16 5.70 11.52
CA VAL A 591 -10.52 5.15 12.72
C VAL A 591 -10.57 3.63 12.71
N MET A 592 -11.71 3.02 12.35
CA MET A 592 -11.81 1.56 12.18
C MET A 592 -10.80 1.04 11.17
N ILE A 593 -10.69 1.68 10.01
CA ILE A 593 -9.73 1.32 8.97
C ILE A 593 -8.31 1.49 9.49
N THR A 594 -8.00 2.59 10.18
CA THR A 594 -6.66 2.82 10.74
C THR A 594 -6.27 1.69 11.71
N PHE A 595 -7.20 1.25 12.57
CA PHE A 595 -6.98 0.13 13.46
C PHE A 595 -6.84 -1.21 12.73
N GLU A 596 -7.63 -1.47 11.69
CA GLU A 596 -7.45 -2.66 10.83
C GLU A 596 -6.05 -2.72 10.23
N TYR A 597 -5.53 -1.59 9.73
CA TYR A 597 -4.16 -1.53 9.24
C TYR A 597 -3.10 -1.62 10.34
N PHE A 598 -3.41 -1.21 11.58
CA PHE A 598 -2.51 -1.47 12.71
C PHE A 598 -2.40 -2.96 13.00
N GLU A 599 -3.49 -3.75 12.88
CA GLU A 599 -3.40 -5.20 13.05
C GLU A 599 -2.48 -5.85 12.00
N ASP A 600 -2.64 -5.50 10.71
CA ASP A 600 -1.76 -5.98 9.63
C ASP A 600 -0.31 -5.50 9.81
N PHE A 601 -0.11 -4.25 10.25
CA PHE A 601 1.20 -3.73 10.59
C PHE A 601 1.86 -4.56 11.69
N VAL A 602 1.14 -4.90 12.76
CA VAL A 602 1.68 -5.68 13.88
C VAL A 602 2.06 -7.09 13.44
N ASP A 603 1.27 -7.72 12.56
CA ASP A 603 1.61 -9.04 12.02
C ASP A 603 2.91 -9.00 11.20
N LYS A 604 3.05 -8.02 10.30
CA LYS A 604 4.28 -7.80 9.52
C LYS A 604 5.48 -7.39 10.39
N PHE A 605 5.22 -6.64 11.46
CA PHE A 605 6.22 -6.25 12.45
C PHE A 605 6.72 -7.49 13.21
N ASN A 606 5.83 -8.37 13.64
CA ASN A 606 6.20 -9.63 14.30
C ASN A 606 7.05 -10.53 13.41
N ASP A 607 6.73 -10.63 12.12
CA ASP A 607 7.56 -11.38 11.17
C ASP A 607 8.95 -10.75 10.99
N ALA A 608 9.02 -9.42 10.99
CA ALA A 608 10.29 -8.69 10.97
C ALA A 608 11.14 -8.95 12.22
N VAL A 609 10.52 -8.93 13.42
CA VAL A 609 11.19 -9.22 14.69
C VAL A 609 11.70 -10.66 14.70
N ARG A 610 10.91 -11.64 14.22
CA ARG A 610 11.35 -13.03 14.09
C ARG A 610 12.54 -13.17 13.14
N ALA A 611 12.51 -12.48 12.00
CA ALA A 611 13.62 -12.49 11.05
C ALA A 611 14.89 -11.86 11.65
N PHE A 612 14.75 -10.74 12.38
CA PHE A 612 15.85 -10.09 13.09
C PHE A 612 16.46 -11.00 14.16
N ARG A 613 15.63 -11.63 14.99
CA ARG A 613 16.03 -12.66 15.97
C ARG A 613 16.81 -13.78 15.28
N ASN A 614 16.24 -14.41 14.26
CA ASN A 614 16.86 -15.56 13.61
C ASN A 614 18.23 -15.22 13.01
N LYS A 615 18.37 -14.06 12.38
CA LYS A 615 19.64 -13.59 11.83
C LYS A 615 20.70 -13.35 12.91
N HIS A 616 20.32 -12.87 14.09
CA HIS A 616 21.25 -12.75 15.22
C HIS A 616 21.75 -14.13 15.70
N PHE A 617 20.85 -15.11 15.84
CA PHE A 617 21.24 -16.47 16.27
C PHE A 617 21.99 -17.27 15.19
N GLU A 618 21.84 -16.95 13.91
CA GLU A 618 22.68 -17.50 12.84
C GLU A 618 24.13 -17.03 12.96
N ASN A 619 24.35 -15.73 13.23
CA ASN A 619 25.68 -15.17 13.42
C ASN A 619 25.66 -13.95 14.35
N ARG A 620 26.02 -14.18 15.63
CA ARG A 620 26.04 -13.14 16.66
C ARG A 620 27.02 -12.00 16.38
N ALA A 621 28.01 -12.18 15.51
CA ALA A 621 28.95 -11.12 15.14
C ALA A 621 28.34 -10.04 14.23
N VAL A 622 27.23 -10.35 13.54
CA VAL A 622 26.58 -9.45 12.58
C VAL A 622 25.76 -8.36 13.28
N ILE A 623 25.12 -8.69 14.40
CA ILE A 623 24.26 -7.76 15.14
C ILE A 623 24.82 -7.63 16.56
N GLN A 624 25.74 -6.68 16.74
CA GLN A 624 26.46 -6.48 18.00
C GLN A 624 25.62 -5.83 19.11
N LYS A 625 24.60 -5.04 18.77
CA LYS A 625 23.70 -4.35 19.72
C LYS A 625 22.31 -4.99 19.81
N TYR A 626 22.23 -6.32 19.64
CA TYR A 626 20.94 -7.03 19.57
C TYR A 626 20.08 -6.80 20.82
N THR A 627 20.62 -7.00 22.02
CA THR A 627 19.89 -6.84 23.29
C THR A 627 19.33 -5.43 23.43
N SER A 628 20.12 -4.39 23.18
CA SER A 628 19.67 -2.99 23.32
C SER A 628 18.57 -2.64 22.31
N ILE A 629 18.68 -3.12 21.07
CA ILE A 629 17.64 -2.92 20.04
C ILE A 629 16.37 -3.71 20.39
N MET A 630 16.49 -4.94 20.89
CA MET A 630 15.33 -5.72 21.30
C MET A 630 14.63 -5.10 22.52
N ILE A 631 15.38 -4.48 23.45
CA ILE A 631 14.81 -3.70 24.55
C ILE A 631 13.99 -2.51 24.02
N SER A 632 14.48 -1.77 23.01
CA SER A 632 13.72 -0.66 22.43
C SER A 632 12.44 -1.15 21.75
N ILE A 633 12.48 -2.29 21.03
CA ILE A 633 11.31 -2.95 20.45
C ILE A 633 10.27 -3.29 21.54
N VAL A 634 10.71 -3.91 22.65
CA VAL A 634 9.84 -4.24 23.78
C VAL A 634 9.19 -2.99 24.36
N ASN A 635 9.96 -1.93 24.58
CA ASN A 635 9.45 -0.66 25.12
C ASN A 635 8.50 0.06 24.16
N ASN A 636 8.74 -0.04 22.85
CA ASN A 636 7.84 0.48 21.83
C ASN A 636 6.47 -0.19 21.94
N MET A 637 6.42 -1.52 22.09
CA MET A 637 5.15 -2.26 22.20
C MET A 637 4.37 -1.89 23.45
N VAL A 638 5.04 -1.75 24.62
CA VAL A 638 4.40 -1.24 25.84
C VAL A 638 3.79 0.15 25.60
N THR A 639 4.52 1.04 24.95
CA THR A 639 4.04 2.39 24.64
C THR A 639 2.86 2.37 23.66
N CYS A 640 2.84 1.43 22.71
CA CYS A 640 1.72 1.26 21.78
C CYS A 640 0.45 0.78 22.50
N ILE A 641 0.57 -0.13 23.47
CA ILE A 641 -0.56 -0.58 24.31
C ILE A 641 -1.11 0.61 25.10
N GLU A 642 -0.25 1.34 25.82
CA GLU A 642 -0.64 2.53 26.60
C GLU A 642 -1.29 3.61 25.73
N SER A 643 -0.79 3.79 24.51
CA SER A 643 -1.33 4.78 23.57
C SER A 643 -2.67 4.34 22.99
N THR A 644 -2.86 3.05 22.72
CA THR A 644 -4.15 2.48 22.29
C THR A 644 -5.21 2.69 23.36
N ASP A 645 -4.88 2.45 24.65
CA ASP A 645 -5.78 2.69 25.78
C ASP A 645 -6.21 4.17 25.88
N LYS A 646 -5.26 5.10 25.70
CA LYS A 646 -5.55 6.54 25.70
C LYS A 646 -6.49 6.94 24.56
N TYR A 647 -6.23 6.45 23.35
CA TYR A 647 -7.09 6.75 22.20
C TYR A 647 -8.47 6.12 22.34
N ARG A 648 -8.56 4.90 22.87
CA ARG A 648 -9.83 4.24 23.18
C ARG A 648 -10.68 5.09 24.14
N GLN A 649 -10.08 5.63 25.20
CA GLN A 649 -10.75 6.55 26.12
C GLN A 649 -11.16 7.86 25.41
N GLN A 650 -10.30 8.41 24.56
CA GLN A 650 -10.60 9.64 23.82
C GLN A 650 -11.73 9.46 22.80
N ILE A 651 -11.75 8.34 22.08
CA ILE A 651 -12.81 7.95 21.13
C ILE A 651 -14.13 7.86 21.88
N ARG A 652 -14.16 7.18 23.02
CA ARG A 652 -15.34 7.07 23.88
C ARG A 652 -15.88 8.44 24.29
N LEU A 653 -15.03 9.34 24.79
CA LEU A 653 -15.43 10.68 25.23
C LEU A 653 -15.87 11.60 24.07
N THR A 654 -15.34 11.39 22.86
CA THR A 654 -15.58 12.29 21.72
C THR A 654 -16.79 11.88 20.88
N LEU A 655 -17.13 10.59 20.85
CA LEU A 655 -18.23 10.03 20.05
C LEU A 655 -19.49 9.73 20.87
N GLU A 656 -19.56 10.15 22.14
CA GLU A 656 -20.77 10.10 22.95
C GLU A 656 -21.92 10.85 22.27
N THR A 657 -22.87 10.09 21.73
CA THR A 657 -23.98 10.59 20.90
C THR A 657 -25.31 9.92 21.28
N ASN A 658 -26.42 10.61 20.98
CA ASN A 658 -27.75 10.22 21.42
C ASN A 658 -28.43 9.15 20.55
N THR A 659 -27.95 8.86 19.33
CA THR A 659 -28.62 7.92 18.42
C THR A 659 -28.11 6.48 18.56
N GLN A 660 -28.99 5.50 18.35
CA GLN A 660 -28.67 4.08 18.48
C GLN A 660 -27.65 3.58 17.44
N GLN A 661 -27.67 4.16 16.23
CA GLN A 661 -26.80 3.77 15.12
C GLN A 661 -25.35 4.24 15.35
N GLU A 662 -25.16 5.44 15.88
CA GLU A 662 -23.83 5.97 16.23
C GLU A 662 -23.21 5.23 17.43
N ARG A 663 -24.04 4.79 18.40
CA ARG A 663 -23.57 3.90 19.49
C ARG A 663 -23.06 2.56 18.97
N SER A 664 -23.79 1.92 18.05
CA SER A 664 -23.35 0.65 17.44
C SER A 664 -22.01 0.80 16.73
N MET A 665 -21.83 1.85 15.93
CA MET A 665 -20.55 2.12 15.24
C MET A 665 -19.42 2.41 16.23
N MET A 666 -19.71 3.11 17.34
CA MET A 666 -18.75 3.36 18.39
C MET A 666 -18.33 2.05 19.08
N ASP A 667 -19.27 1.17 19.41
CA ASP A 667 -18.98 -0.13 20.02
C ASP A 667 -18.07 -0.98 19.11
N GLU A 668 -18.31 -0.99 17.79
CA GLU A 668 -17.44 -1.64 16.80
C GLU A 668 -16.02 -1.03 16.77
N VAL A 669 -15.90 0.30 16.83
CA VAL A 669 -14.59 0.98 16.90
C VAL A 669 -13.85 0.61 18.18
N LEU A 670 -14.54 0.55 19.31
CA LEU A 670 -13.95 0.21 20.61
C LEU A 670 -13.52 -1.25 20.67
N GLU A 671 -14.34 -2.17 20.14
CA GLU A 671 -13.99 -3.58 20.00
C GLU A 671 -12.74 -3.76 19.13
N ARG A 672 -12.64 -2.99 18.03
CA ARG A 672 -11.44 -3.02 17.18
C ARG A 672 -10.21 -2.45 17.90
N ALA A 673 -10.36 -1.38 18.68
CA ALA A 673 -9.27 -0.86 19.50
C ALA A 673 -8.78 -1.90 20.53
N ASP A 674 -9.70 -2.66 21.12
CA ASP A 674 -9.37 -3.77 22.03
C ASP A 674 -8.64 -4.90 21.29
N SER A 675 -9.06 -5.25 20.07
CA SER A 675 -8.37 -6.21 19.20
C SER A 675 -6.92 -5.79 18.89
N VAL A 676 -6.71 -4.53 18.48
CA VAL A 676 -5.38 -3.97 18.21
C VAL A 676 -4.50 -3.98 19.47
N ARG A 677 -5.08 -3.65 20.63
CA ARG A 677 -4.38 -3.71 21.91
C ARG A 677 -3.89 -5.12 22.22
N GLU A 678 -4.71 -6.15 22.01
CA GLU A 678 -4.33 -7.55 22.17
C GLU A 678 -3.24 -7.98 21.16
N LYS A 679 -3.29 -7.50 19.92
CA LYS A 679 -2.22 -7.72 18.93
C LYS A 679 -0.88 -7.14 19.38
N PHE A 680 -0.86 -5.89 19.89
CA PHE A 680 0.35 -5.29 20.47
C PHE A 680 0.82 -6.05 21.72
N ALA A 681 -0.09 -6.54 22.56
CA ALA A 681 0.26 -7.40 23.70
C ALA A 681 0.89 -8.74 23.28
N GLY A 682 0.41 -9.32 22.16
CA GLY A 682 1.03 -10.47 21.52
C GLY A 682 2.44 -10.17 21.00
N ALA A 683 2.63 -9.01 20.36
CA ALA A 683 3.95 -8.55 19.89
C ALA A 683 4.92 -8.28 21.04
N LEU A 684 4.43 -7.74 22.16
CA LEU A 684 5.18 -7.56 23.39
C LEU A 684 5.66 -8.91 23.94
N SER A 685 4.73 -9.88 24.07
CA SER A 685 5.06 -11.25 24.52
C SER A 685 6.09 -11.92 23.61
N LEU A 686 5.96 -11.78 22.29
CA LEU A 686 6.95 -12.28 21.32
C LEU A 686 8.32 -11.63 21.55
N SER A 687 8.38 -10.32 21.69
CA SER A 687 9.64 -9.58 21.83
C SER A 687 10.34 -9.91 23.16
N ILE A 688 9.58 -10.06 24.26
CA ILE A 688 10.09 -10.55 25.55
C ILE A 688 10.65 -11.97 25.41
N SER A 689 9.93 -12.85 24.69
CA SER A 689 10.43 -14.21 24.44
C SER A 689 11.75 -14.22 23.65
N CYS A 690 11.97 -13.24 22.76
CA CYS A 690 13.23 -13.10 22.03
C CYS A 690 14.41 -12.72 22.94
N LEU A 691 14.20 -11.85 23.94
CA LEU A 691 15.19 -11.53 24.98
C LEU A 691 15.47 -12.76 25.87
N ARG A 692 14.42 -13.45 26.29
CA ARG A 692 14.54 -14.68 27.10
C ARG A 692 15.36 -15.74 26.37
N ASP A 693 15.15 -15.90 25.06
CA ASP A 693 15.85 -16.91 24.26
C ASP A 693 17.36 -16.62 24.13
N GLU A 694 17.78 -15.35 24.15
CA GLU A 694 19.20 -14.96 24.17
C GLU A 694 19.88 -15.46 25.45
N ILE A 695 19.25 -15.19 26.59
CA ILE A 695 19.73 -15.68 27.90
C ILE A 695 19.70 -17.22 27.93
N TYR A 696 18.65 -17.86 27.41
CA TYR A 696 18.55 -19.31 27.40
C TYR A 696 19.71 -19.96 26.65
N GLU A 697 20.09 -19.44 25.47
CA GLU A 697 21.18 -20.02 24.69
C GLU A 697 22.53 -19.88 25.41
N ASP A 698 22.74 -18.80 26.17
CA ASP A 698 23.95 -18.62 26.99
C ASP A 698 23.96 -19.54 28.22
N LEU A 699 22.80 -19.75 28.83
CA LEU A 699 22.63 -20.62 29.99
C LEU A 699 22.58 -22.11 29.65
N LYS A 700 22.29 -22.46 28.40
CA LYS A 700 22.02 -23.83 27.93
C LYS A 700 23.07 -24.84 28.37
N THR A 701 24.35 -24.51 28.19
CA THR A 701 25.47 -25.39 28.55
C THR A 701 25.57 -25.65 30.06
N SER A 702 25.14 -24.69 30.89
CA SER A 702 25.06 -24.83 32.34
C SER A 702 23.80 -25.60 32.75
N LEU A 703 22.66 -25.29 32.13
CA LEU A 703 21.38 -25.98 32.36
C LEU A 703 21.45 -27.48 32.04
N GLU A 704 22.18 -27.86 30.97
CA GLU A 704 22.46 -29.26 30.63
C GLU A 704 23.29 -30.00 31.69
N LYS A 705 23.96 -29.31 32.61
CA LYS A 705 24.74 -29.94 33.68
C LYS A 705 23.94 -30.16 34.96
N VAL A 706 22.76 -29.54 35.10
CA VAL A 706 21.90 -29.66 36.28
C VAL A 706 21.32 -31.08 36.38
N VAL A 707 21.24 -31.68 37.57
CA VAL A 707 20.78 -33.08 37.77
C VAL A 707 21.67 -34.11 37.04
N THR A 708 22.95 -33.82 36.81
CA THR A 708 23.94 -34.83 36.38
C THR A 708 24.55 -35.55 37.60
N LYS A 709 25.32 -36.62 37.35
CA LYS A 709 26.21 -37.18 38.38
C LYS A 709 27.19 -36.12 38.89
N ASP A 710 27.79 -35.36 37.97
CA ASP A 710 28.78 -34.34 38.28
C ASP A 710 28.21 -33.23 39.18
N TRP A 711 26.94 -32.86 38.96
CA TRP A 711 26.16 -31.97 39.83
C TRP A 711 25.89 -32.59 41.21
N LEU A 712 25.48 -33.86 41.28
CA LEU A 712 25.18 -34.54 42.56
C LEU A 712 26.41 -34.67 43.47
N TYR A 713 27.59 -34.91 42.88
CA TYR A 713 28.86 -34.98 43.60
C TYR A 713 29.54 -33.61 43.77
N GLU A 714 28.85 -32.52 43.42
CA GLU A 714 29.34 -31.12 43.48
C GLU A 714 30.68 -30.91 42.74
N THR A 715 31.01 -31.74 41.75
CA THR A 715 32.22 -31.56 40.91
C THR A 715 32.08 -30.40 39.94
N VAL A 716 30.84 -30.05 39.58
CA VAL A 716 30.47 -28.84 38.85
C VAL A 716 29.31 -28.17 39.59
N ARG A 717 29.31 -26.82 39.65
CA ARG A 717 28.20 -26.02 40.19
C ARG A 717 27.57 -25.13 39.12
N PRO A 718 26.60 -25.66 38.34
CA PRO A 718 25.96 -24.90 37.27
C PRO A 718 25.17 -23.69 37.77
N ILE A 719 24.57 -23.78 38.97
CA ILE A 719 23.73 -22.70 39.52
C ILE A 719 24.51 -21.39 39.74
N GLY A 720 25.80 -21.47 40.07
CA GLY A 720 26.62 -20.27 40.26
C GLY A 720 26.82 -19.51 38.96
N THR A 721 27.07 -20.22 37.86
CA THR A 721 27.15 -19.61 36.52
C THR A 721 25.80 -19.06 36.09
N ILE A 722 24.71 -19.79 36.33
CA ILE A 722 23.35 -19.32 36.03
C ILE A 722 23.04 -18.01 36.78
N ASP A 723 23.37 -17.94 38.07
CA ASP A 723 23.17 -16.75 38.91
C ASP A 723 23.95 -15.53 38.40
N SER A 724 25.24 -15.70 38.11
CA SER A 724 26.08 -14.61 37.59
C SER A 724 25.60 -14.11 36.22
N THR A 725 25.24 -15.02 35.30
CA THR A 725 24.74 -14.61 33.98
C THR A 725 23.42 -13.84 34.08
N ILE A 726 22.49 -14.23 34.96
CA ILE A 726 21.25 -13.47 35.18
C ILE A 726 21.55 -12.08 35.74
N GLU A 727 22.50 -11.99 36.67
CA GLU A 727 22.95 -10.72 37.24
C GLU A 727 23.54 -9.80 36.17
N ASP A 728 24.40 -10.32 35.30
CA ASP A 728 25.02 -9.56 34.21
C ASP A 728 23.96 -8.99 33.26
N TYR A 729 23.02 -9.81 32.81
CA TYR A 729 21.93 -9.40 31.93
C TYR A 729 20.93 -8.42 32.60
N TYR A 730 20.76 -8.50 33.92
CA TYR A 730 19.82 -7.62 34.63
C TYR A 730 20.20 -6.14 34.51
N TYR A 731 21.50 -5.82 34.45
CA TYR A 731 21.96 -4.44 34.26
C TYR A 731 21.49 -3.85 32.93
N ASP A 732 21.46 -4.63 31.85
CA ASP A 732 20.93 -4.19 30.55
C ASP A 732 19.40 -3.99 30.61
N TYR A 733 18.70 -4.84 31.37
CA TYR A 733 17.25 -4.76 31.54
C TYR A 733 16.75 -3.59 32.40
N MET A 734 17.65 -2.83 33.03
CA MET A 734 17.31 -1.55 33.63
C MET A 734 16.77 -0.54 32.59
N HIS A 735 17.04 -0.76 31.30
CA HIS A 735 16.52 0.05 30.21
C HIS A 735 15.13 -0.41 29.70
N LEU A 736 14.56 -1.51 30.23
CA LEU A 736 13.18 -1.90 29.96
C LEU A 736 12.19 -1.06 30.76
N LYS A 737 11.01 -0.81 30.19
CA LYS A 737 9.87 -0.27 30.93
C LYS A 737 9.48 -1.22 32.08
N PRO A 738 9.02 -0.70 33.24
CA PRO A 738 8.78 -1.51 34.44
C PRO A 738 7.88 -2.73 34.23
N GLN A 739 6.80 -2.57 33.45
CA GLN A 739 5.85 -3.65 33.14
C GLN A 739 6.52 -4.79 32.36
N ALA A 740 7.29 -4.45 31.32
CA ALA A 740 8.00 -5.45 30.50
C ALA A 740 9.12 -6.14 31.27
N ARG A 741 9.80 -5.41 32.15
CA ARG A 741 10.83 -5.96 33.02
C ARG A 741 10.26 -6.99 33.99
N ALA A 742 9.12 -6.68 34.63
CA ALA A 742 8.45 -7.63 35.52
C ALA A 742 8.03 -8.91 34.78
N MET A 743 7.54 -8.79 33.54
CA MET A 743 7.22 -9.94 32.69
C MET A 743 8.46 -10.77 32.35
N LEU A 744 9.56 -10.15 31.90
CA LEU A 744 10.79 -10.86 31.56
C LEU A 744 11.39 -11.58 32.78
N THR A 745 11.45 -10.91 33.94
CA THR A 745 11.93 -11.51 35.18
C THR A 745 11.10 -12.73 35.57
N SER A 746 9.76 -12.65 35.44
CA SER A 746 8.89 -13.79 35.70
C SER A 746 9.10 -14.94 34.71
N GLU A 747 9.26 -14.65 33.42
CA GLU A 747 9.55 -15.69 32.42
C GLU A 747 10.90 -16.38 32.67
N LEU A 748 11.92 -15.62 33.08
CA LEU A 748 13.22 -16.17 33.47
C LEU A 748 13.12 -17.04 34.72
N GLN A 749 12.27 -16.64 35.66
CA GLN A 749 12.01 -17.45 36.84
C GLN A 749 11.36 -18.80 36.43
N LEU A 750 10.38 -18.77 35.54
CA LEU A 750 9.72 -20.00 35.07
C LEU A 750 10.66 -20.86 34.21
N LEU A 751 11.54 -20.24 33.42
CA LEU A 751 12.50 -20.93 32.55
C LEU A 751 13.41 -21.86 33.35
N ILE A 752 14.03 -21.36 34.42
CA ILE A 752 15.01 -22.14 35.20
C ILE A 752 14.31 -23.28 35.92
N VAL A 753 13.17 -23.03 36.55
CA VAL A 753 12.36 -24.07 37.18
C VAL A 753 11.99 -25.15 36.17
N ARG A 754 11.53 -24.76 34.98
CA ARG A 754 11.14 -25.70 33.92
C ARG A 754 12.29 -26.61 33.51
N GLU A 755 13.50 -26.09 33.37
CA GLU A 755 14.66 -26.90 32.99
C GLU A 755 15.14 -27.82 34.12
N TYR A 756 15.04 -27.41 35.38
CA TYR A 756 15.28 -28.32 36.53
C TYR A 756 14.26 -29.47 36.54
N LEU A 757 12.96 -29.19 36.38
CA LEU A 757 11.92 -30.22 36.34
C LEU A 757 12.10 -31.17 35.15
N LYS A 758 12.39 -30.62 33.97
CA LYS A 758 12.69 -31.40 32.76
C LYS A 758 13.91 -32.28 32.96
N ALA A 759 14.97 -31.79 33.61
CA ALA A 759 16.16 -32.59 33.90
C ALA A 759 15.84 -33.75 34.87
N ILE A 760 15.00 -33.53 35.88
CA ILE A 760 14.54 -34.60 36.80
C ILE A 760 13.77 -35.67 36.03
N GLU A 761 12.81 -35.26 35.20
CA GLU A 761 11.97 -36.19 34.44
C GLU A 761 12.75 -36.99 33.40
N THR A 762 13.57 -36.31 32.59
CA THR A 762 14.26 -36.93 31.45
C THR A 762 15.36 -37.89 31.87
N ARG A 763 16.07 -37.61 32.96
CA ARG A 763 17.27 -38.36 33.35
C ARG A 763 17.00 -39.61 34.16
N ARG A 764 15.80 -39.73 34.74
CA ARG A 764 15.35 -40.91 35.51
C ARG A 764 16.41 -41.43 36.48
N TYR A 765 17.03 -40.50 37.22
CA TYR A 765 18.17 -40.80 38.08
C TYR A 765 17.76 -41.75 39.22
N VAL A 766 18.39 -42.93 39.29
CA VAL A 766 18.07 -43.95 40.31
C VAL A 766 18.93 -43.74 41.55
N LEU A 767 18.31 -43.20 42.62
CA LEU A 767 18.96 -42.99 43.93
C LEU A 767 18.82 -44.26 44.79
N SER A 768 19.87 -45.10 44.74
CA SER A 768 19.83 -46.46 45.28
C SER A 768 20.11 -46.51 46.78
N SER A 769 20.92 -45.58 47.31
CA SER A 769 21.25 -45.51 48.74
C SER A 769 20.56 -44.35 49.45
N THR A 770 20.34 -44.49 50.77
CA THR A 770 19.82 -43.41 51.61
C THR A 770 20.76 -42.20 51.61
N GLU A 771 22.07 -42.42 51.57
CA GLU A 771 23.09 -41.37 51.53
C GLU A 771 23.02 -40.55 50.23
N GLU A 772 22.81 -41.20 49.08
CA GLU A 772 22.60 -40.53 47.79
C GLU A 772 21.33 -39.69 47.79
N ARG A 773 20.24 -40.17 48.40
CA ARG A 773 18.98 -39.41 48.51
C ARG A 773 19.15 -38.16 49.35
N VAL A 774 19.81 -38.26 50.50
CA VAL A 774 20.11 -37.11 51.37
C VAL A 774 21.00 -36.11 50.65
N ARG A 775 22.01 -36.59 49.91
CA ARG A 775 22.90 -35.72 49.12
C ARG A 775 22.14 -34.98 48.02
N PHE A 776 21.28 -35.68 47.27
CA PHE A 776 20.44 -35.07 46.25
C PHE A 776 19.58 -33.94 46.83
N CYS A 777 18.87 -34.20 47.94
CA CYS A 777 18.05 -33.19 48.60
C CYS A 777 18.88 -31.97 49.04
N ASN A 778 20.07 -32.19 49.61
CA ASN A 778 20.93 -31.11 50.08
C ASN A 778 21.45 -30.23 48.93
N VAL A 779 21.91 -30.84 47.82
CA VAL A 779 22.39 -30.08 46.65
C VAL A 779 21.23 -29.33 45.98
N PHE A 780 20.08 -29.99 45.82
CA PHE A 780 18.88 -29.37 45.26
C PHE A 780 18.40 -28.17 46.11
N HIS A 781 18.34 -28.30 47.43
CA HIS A 781 17.97 -27.19 48.31
C HIS A 781 18.97 -26.03 48.22
N LYS A 782 20.29 -26.29 48.18
CA LYS A 782 21.29 -25.24 48.00
C LYS A 782 21.07 -24.46 46.70
N ASP A 783 20.79 -25.14 45.60
CA ASP A 783 20.53 -24.50 44.30
C ASP A 783 19.26 -23.64 44.37
N VAL A 784 18.18 -24.17 44.95
CA VAL A 784 16.93 -23.43 45.17
C VAL A 784 17.14 -22.19 46.04
N ASP A 785 17.96 -22.26 47.08
CA ASP A 785 18.24 -21.13 47.96
C ASP A 785 19.06 -20.03 47.26
N VAL A 786 20.02 -20.39 46.41
CA VAL A 786 20.77 -19.41 45.58
C VAL A 786 19.82 -18.71 44.63
N TYR A 787 19.02 -19.50 43.93
CA TYR A 787 18.04 -19.03 42.98
C TYR A 787 16.98 -18.10 43.61
N ALA A 788 16.35 -18.53 44.71
CA ALA A 788 15.33 -17.75 45.41
C ALA A 788 15.90 -16.41 45.92
N ARG A 789 17.14 -16.39 46.40
CA ARG A 789 17.82 -15.17 46.83
C ARG A 789 18.01 -14.17 45.70
N ARG A 790 18.40 -14.61 44.50
CA ARG A 790 18.60 -13.72 43.34
C ARG A 790 17.33 -12.97 42.98
N PHE A 791 16.22 -13.68 42.85
CA PHE A 791 14.93 -13.09 42.48
C PHE A 791 14.30 -12.28 43.63
N ASP A 792 14.59 -12.62 44.89
CA ASP A 792 14.24 -11.78 46.05
C ASP A 792 15.00 -10.44 46.02
N ILE A 793 16.31 -10.45 45.71
CA ILE A 793 17.11 -9.23 45.52
C ILE A 793 16.53 -8.38 44.40
N ILE A 794 16.28 -8.98 43.22
CA ILE A 794 15.70 -8.28 42.06
C ILE A 794 14.35 -7.65 42.43
N SER A 795 13.48 -8.37 43.14
CA SER A 795 12.15 -7.86 43.52
C SER A 795 12.19 -6.66 44.49
N LYS A 796 13.31 -6.46 45.19
CA LYS A 796 13.52 -5.39 46.18
C LYS A 796 14.28 -4.20 45.61
N LEU A 797 14.67 -4.24 44.34
CA LEU A 797 15.34 -3.10 43.72
C LEU A 797 14.37 -1.91 43.56
N PRO A 798 14.83 -0.66 43.72
CA PRO A 798 13.96 0.54 43.72
C PRO A 798 13.16 0.71 42.42
N ASP A 799 13.68 0.15 41.33
CA ASP A 799 13.08 0.18 40.01
C ASP A 799 12.02 -0.92 39.77
N MET A 800 11.84 -1.82 40.75
CA MET A 800 10.82 -2.88 40.80
C MET A 800 9.75 -2.65 41.88
N GLU A 801 9.89 -1.61 42.71
CA GLU A 801 9.06 -1.34 43.90
C GLU A 801 7.57 -1.14 43.56
N ASP A 802 7.25 -0.52 42.41
CA ASP A 802 5.88 -0.33 41.93
C ASP A 802 5.25 -1.61 41.31
N GLN A 803 6.02 -2.67 41.10
CA GLN A 803 5.60 -3.89 40.39
C GLN A 803 5.44 -5.11 41.32
N VAL A 804 5.74 -4.95 42.61
CA VAL A 804 5.62 -5.99 43.65
C VAL A 804 4.22 -6.65 43.71
N PRO A 805 3.07 -5.93 43.51
CA PRO A 805 1.75 -6.56 43.48
C PRO A 805 1.56 -7.54 42.31
N PHE A 806 2.16 -7.25 41.15
CA PHE A 806 2.08 -8.09 39.95
C PHE A 806 3.02 -9.30 40.09
N TYR A 807 4.20 -9.08 40.66
CA TYR A 807 5.21 -10.11 40.92
C TYR A 807 4.77 -11.11 42.02
N SER A 808 4.09 -10.62 43.06
CA SER A 808 3.63 -11.45 44.20
C SER A 808 2.47 -12.40 43.87
N GLN A 809 1.68 -12.14 42.82
CA GLN A 809 0.64 -13.07 42.35
C GLN A 809 1.23 -14.32 41.69
N ILE A 810 2.37 -14.20 41.01
CA ILE A 810 3.04 -15.32 40.33
C ILE A 810 3.76 -16.22 41.35
N ASN A 811 4.35 -15.63 42.40
CA ASN A 811 4.97 -16.36 43.50
C ASN A 811 4.00 -17.12 44.42
N LYS A 812 2.66 -16.94 44.29
CA LYS A 812 1.68 -17.72 45.06
C LYS A 812 1.47 -19.15 44.54
N TYR A 813 1.98 -19.46 43.34
CA TYR A 813 1.91 -20.79 42.74
C TYR A 813 3.17 -21.64 42.99
N PHE A 814 4.16 -21.07 43.68
CA PHE A 814 5.34 -21.73 44.25
C PHE A 814 5.18 -21.80 45.77
#